data_AF-A0A0Q4TQQ1-F1
#
_entry.id   AF-A0A0Q4TQQ1-F1
#
_cell.length_a   1.000
_cell.length_b   1.000
_cell.length_c   1.000
_cell.angle_alpha   90.00
_cell.angle_beta   90.00
_cell.angle_gamma   90.00
#
_symmetry.space_group_name_H-M   'P 1'
#
loop_
_entity.id
_entity.type
_entity.pdbx_description
1 polymer ?
#
loop_
_entity_poly.entity_id
_entity_poly.type
_entity_poly.pdbx_seq_one_letter_code
_entity_poly.pdbx_strand_id
1 'polypeptide(L)'
;MPSAPEHRLSPPTRVRTAIGALATVVAVVAGVVVPVTGASAAPSTVASDSSTRTSTTSWGSADKGGAWSTWSGPSKASFTVGSGSSTISNLAPGSTATATLASVSVKDVEVEGTVDLPKTKAGFYQGWELRRQGDGSAYRGRLESGSSGSVALAVTKVKKSGETLLGRVALPASVAPGATLAVSFRAEGTSTVALKGKAWVDGSSEPGWQLAVSDSAADRVSQGGSVGLWQYASAGNTARSSTSFDDLVVIGSPSDAAPAPTPTPAPTPTPTPTPTPTPTPTPAPAPAPEAAPVGSRGSLPVGSASYPVPSGALVVSPSGNDGAAGTQAAPLRTLAAAVAKAKSGATIVLRAGTYNESVVVPFQKTVTIQSYPREAVWLDGSVPVTSWSRSGSGWSTPWSAFPSSVMDNVADNPRFVSPSFPLAARPDQVFLDGVQLTQVTPDRLAPGTFAADAASGRMLIGSDPSGHAVRVSNKAQAIWVQSPDSTVRGFGVRGYATPYAERGAIRLGNTGATAENLVIQDNAMIGINLENNGGTLSKLTVERSGLLGIGTNASYDLSITDSVIRQNNWQRFKEAPVSGGIKITRARGVTVSNNDISRNYSSGLWLDESVYDSKVIGNTADGNEWTGIQLELSSKAVVAGNTITGGKAGLQIFNTDDVRVFNNSIGGFSQFGIKITQDERRQATASTGQDRRRPLPDPTMTWVTGKITIANNAFGSGGSYQVFVLDGKTNRPADSMGISLTGNAFNQRRTTAQATLVGWGAGDNKTVTRLDSVAALSAKNGSWRNVETSGVLDLGAMGSLLASSLGIVSTLPSDVAALLGQPVTARRIGAF
;
A
#
# COMPACT_ATOMS: atom_id res chain seq x y z
N MET A 1 3.12 103.30 17.10
CA MET A 1 2.37 102.03 17.15
C MET A 1 1.10 102.17 16.32
N PRO A 2 0.56 101.13 15.67
CA PRO A 2 1.15 99.85 15.27
C PRO A 2 0.91 99.50 13.78
N SER A 3 1.58 98.41 13.36
CA SER A 3 1.24 97.43 12.30
C SER A 3 1.26 97.81 10.82
N ALA A 4 1.88 96.90 10.06
CA ALA A 4 2.44 97.03 8.71
C ALA A 4 1.41 96.91 7.55
N PRO A 5 1.78 97.38 6.33
CA PRO A 5 0.99 97.23 5.11
C PRO A 5 1.66 96.35 4.02
N GLU A 6 0.81 95.83 3.11
CA GLU A 6 0.88 95.89 1.62
C GLU A 6 2.13 95.37 0.85
N HIS A 7 2.14 94.97 -0.44
CA HIS A 7 1.20 94.88 -1.56
C HIS A 7 1.75 93.86 -2.61
N ARG A 8 0.93 93.56 -3.63
CA ARG A 8 1.12 92.61 -4.77
C ARG A 8 2.25 92.93 -5.77
N LEU A 9 2.74 91.89 -6.49
CA LEU A 9 2.71 91.69 -7.99
C LEU A 9 3.47 90.38 -8.39
N SER A 10 3.13 89.73 -9.51
CA SER A 10 3.63 88.41 -10.02
C SER A 10 4.14 88.52 -11.48
N PRO A 11 4.55 87.45 -12.25
CA PRO A 11 5.33 86.19 -12.08
C PRO A 11 6.52 86.14 -13.13
N PRO A 12 7.11 85.03 -13.70
CA PRO A 12 6.93 83.56 -13.59
C PRO A 12 8.26 82.76 -13.35
N THR A 13 8.28 81.44 -13.03
CA THR A 13 8.26 80.31 -13.99
C THR A 13 8.26 78.94 -13.23
N ARG A 14 7.38 78.01 -13.67
CA ARG A 14 7.39 76.50 -13.71
C ARG A 14 8.30 75.73 -12.70
N VAL A 15 7.95 74.65 -11.97
CA VAL A 15 7.11 73.43 -12.15
C VAL A 15 6.86 72.87 -10.72
N ARG A 16 5.65 72.95 -10.12
CA ARG A 16 4.62 71.90 -9.85
C ARG A 16 5.12 70.51 -9.42
N THR A 17 4.67 69.80 -8.37
CA THR A 17 3.64 69.94 -7.30
C THR A 17 3.79 68.64 -6.46
N ALA A 18 3.93 68.64 -5.14
CA ALA A 18 2.95 68.81 -4.05
C ALA A 18 1.88 67.70 -3.93
N ILE A 19 1.85 67.13 -2.73
CA ILE A 19 0.85 66.22 -2.12
C ILE A 19 -0.41 67.03 -1.76
N GLY A 20 -1.60 66.42 -1.88
CA GLY A 20 -2.83 66.94 -1.27
C GLY A 20 -4.09 66.19 -1.73
N ALA A 21 -4.70 65.46 -0.81
CA ALA A 21 -5.97 64.73 -0.99
C ALA A 21 -7.20 65.67 -0.90
N LEU A 22 -8.28 65.39 -1.64
CA LEU A 22 -9.59 64.92 -1.12
C LEU A 22 -10.69 64.93 -2.22
N ALA A 23 -11.61 63.95 -2.09
CA ALA A 23 -13.02 63.95 -2.52
C ALA A 23 -13.43 63.56 -3.97
N THR A 24 -13.83 62.27 -4.08
CA THR A 24 -15.09 61.72 -4.62
C THR A 24 -15.48 61.92 -6.10
N VAL A 25 -15.32 60.86 -6.92
CA VAL A 25 -16.32 60.37 -7.89
C VAL A 25 -16.17 58.84 -8.03
N VAL A 26 -17.29 58.14 -7.96
CA VAL A 26 -17.45 56.68 -8.10
C VAL A 26 -17.08 56.22 -9.52
N ALA A 27 -16.14 55.27 -9.61
CA ALA A 27 -15.94 54.43 -10.79
C ALA A 27 -15.73 52.98 -10.32
N VAL A 28 -16.61 52.09 -10.74
CA VAL A 28 -16.51 50.64 -10.52
C VAL A 28 -15.31 50.11 -11.31
N VAL A 29 -14.28 49.63 -10.63
CA VAL A 29 -13.19 48.83 -11.19
C VAL A 29 -13.06 47.57 -10.36
N ALA A 30 -13.17 46.41 -11.01
CA ALA A 30 -13.02 45.10 -10.42
C ALA A 30 -11.65 44.97 -9.72
N GLY A 31 -11.68 44.80 -8.38
CA GLY A 31 -10.49 44.51 -7.60
C GLY A 31 -9.99 43.10 -7.88
N VAL A 32 -8.89 42.98 -8.61
CA VAL A 32 -8.04 41.79 -8.59
C VAL A 32 -7.41 41.71 -7.21
N VAL A 33 -7.88 40.76 -6.40
CA VAL A 33 -7.18 40.36 -5.17
C VAL A 33 -5.91 39.64 -5.60
N VAL A 34 -4.76 40.28 -5.43
CA VAL A 34 -3.46 39.58 -5.44
C VAL A 34 -3.36 38.83 -4.13
N PRO A 35 -3.33 37.48 -4.11
CA PRO A 35 -3.15 36.74 -2.88
C PRO A 35 -1.73 36.99 -2.35
N VAL A 36 -1.65 37.42 -1.10
CA VAL A 36 -0.40 37.55 -0.34
C VAL A 36 0.27 36.17 -0.28
N THR A 37 1.53 36.13 -0.70
CA THR A 37 2.42 34.96 -0.66
C THR A 37 2.50 34.39 0.76
N GLY A 38 2.24 33.08 0.88
CA GLY A 38 2.22 32.36 2.15
C GLY A 38 3.56 32.42 2.89
N ALA A 39 3.49 32.50 4.21
CA ALA A 39 4.65 32.42 5.09
C ALA A 39 5.41 31.10 4.88
N SER A 40 6.73 31.19 4.72
CA SER A 40 7.63 30.03 4.64
C SER A 40 7.63 29.27 5.98
N ALA A 41 7.61 27.94 5.93
CA ALA A 41 7.78 27.11 7.13
C ALA A 41 9.15 27.38 7.79
N ALA A 42 9.20 27.32 9.12
CA ALA A 42 10.42 27.53 9.87
C ALA A 42 11.40 26.34 9.71
N PRO A 43 12.73 26.57 9.80
CA PRO A 43 13.72 25.51 9.75
C PRO A 43 13.48 24.47 10.85
N SER A 44 13.57 23.20 10.50
CA SER A 44 13.45 22.12 11.49
C SER A 44 14.29 20.91 11.10
N THR A 45 14.95 20.28 12.07
CA THR A 45 15.66 19.02 11.84
C THR A 45 14.65 17.91 11.54
N VAL A 46 14.69 17.35 10.35
CA VAL A 46 13.79 16.27 9.89
C VAL A 46 14.45 14.89 9.94
N ALA A 47 15.78 14.84 10.01
CA ALA A 47 16.56 13.67 10.36
C ALA A 47 17.87 14.04 11.04
N SER A 48 18.39 13.14 11.87
CA SER A 48 19.69 13.28 12.50
C SER A 48 20.25 11.90 12.86
N ASP A 49 21.57 11.73 12.76
CA ASP A 49 22.27 10.54 13.20
C ASP A 49 23.67 10.89 13.72
N SER A 50 23.88 10.74 15.03
CA SER A 50 25.13 10.96 15.73
C SER A 50 26.00 9.69 15.84
N SER A 51 25.59 8.58 15.19
CA SER A 51 26.31 7.29 15.16
C SER A 51 26.77 6.73 16.51
N THR A 52 26.10 7.07 17.62
CA THR A 52 26.52 6.67 18.98
C THR A 52 26.26 5.20 19.31
N ARG A 53 25.50 4.50 18.46
CA ARG A 53 25.21 3.07 18.58
C ARG A 53 26.38 2.20 18.09
N THR A 54 26.37 0.93 18.49
CA THR A 54 27.30 -0.09 17.98
C THR A 54 26.54 -1.17 17.23
N SER A 55 26.95 -1.46 16.00
CA SER A 55 26.40 -2.54 15.17
C SER A 55 27.45 -3.03 14.17
N THR A 56 27.57 -4.35 14.02
CA THR A 56 28.55 -4.98 13.11
C THR A 56 27.94 -5.49 11.81
N THR A 57 26.61 -5.35 11.64
CA THR A 57 25.87 -5.96 10.52
C THR A 57 24.97 -5.00 9.78
N SER A 58 24.68 -3.82 10.33
CA SER A 58 23.91 -2.77 9.66
C SER A 58 24.22 -1.40 10.24
N TRP A 59 23.67 -0.35 9.61
CA TRP A 59 23.59 0.96 10.25
C TRP A 59 22.39 1.12 11.19
N GLY A 60 21.49 0.15 11.32
CA GLY A 60 20.34 0.27 12.22
C GLY A 60 19.48 1.52 11.93
N SER A 61 19.00 2.18 12.98
CA SER A 61 18.21 3.42 12.84
C SER A 61 19.01 4.65 13.22
N ALA A 62 18.82 5.72 12.44
CA ALA A 62 19.23 7.06 12.82
C ALA A 62 18.44 7.53 14.04
N ASP A 63 19.01 8.47 14.80
CA ASP A 63 18.36 9.05 15.99
C ASP A 63 17.03 9.72 15.63
N LYS A 64 16.96 10.31 14.44
CA LYS A 64 15.75 10.86 13.84
C LYS A 64 15.78 10.62 12.34
N GLY A 65 14.64 10.28 11.75
CA GLY A 65 14.54 9.98 10.32
C GLY A 65 14.45 8.50 9.97
N GLY A 66 14.47 7.61 10.97
CA GLY A 66 14.12 6.20 10.87
C GLY A 66 15.28 5.27 10.51
N ALA A 67 14.95 4.06 10.08
CA ALA A 67 15.94 3.04 9.74
C ALA A 67 16.72 3.40 8.48
N TRP A 68 18.04 3.20 8.52
CA TRP A 68 18.86 3.22 7.32
C TRP A 68 18.52 2.03 6.44
N SER A 69 18.06 2.29 5.22
CA SER A 69 18.00 1.28 4.16
C SER A 69 19.34 1.23 3.46
N THR A 70 20.09 0.14 3.66
CA THR A 70 21.41 -0.03 3.08
C THR A 70 21.35 -0.95 1.86
N TRP A 71 22.12 -0.60 0.83
CA TRP A 71 22.30 -1.40 -0.38
C TRP A 71 23.74 -1.28 -0.84
N SER A 72 24.31 -2.37 -1.31
CA SER A 72 25.55 -2.35 -2.09
C SER A 72 25.33 -3.21 -3.32
N GLY A 73 26.00 -2.87 -4.43
CA GLY A 73 25.95 -3.63 -5.66
C GLY A 73 26.46 -5.08 -5.50
N PRO A 74 26.82 -5.79 -6.59
CA PRO A 74 27.21 -7.20 -6.54
C PRO A 74 28.39 -7.56 -5.61
N SER A 75 29.05 -6.57 -5.01
CA SER A 75 29.96 -6.73 -3.87
C SER A 75 29.30 -6.28 -2.56
N LYS A 76 29.19 -7.18 -1.57
CA LYS A 76 28.64 -6.93 -0.23
C LYS A 76 29.53 -5.98 0.58
N ALA A 77 29.38 -4.67 0.41
CA ALA A 77 29.97 -3.72 1.35
C ALA A 77 29.33 -3.95 2.72
N SER A 78 30.12 -3.80 3.78
CA SER A 78 29.62 -3.97 5.15
C SER A 78 29.22 -2.60 5.70
N PHE A 79 28.06 -2.56 6.35
CA PHE A 79 27.57 -1.38 7.03
C PHE A 79 27.69 -1.61 8.52
N THR A 80 28.57 -0.87 9.17
CA THR A 80 28.83 -0.99 10.61
C THR A 80 28.70 0.37 11.28
N VAL A 81 28.33 0.38 12.55
CA VAL A 81 28.38 1.57 13.40
C VAL A 81 29.22 1.22 14.61
N GLY A 82 30.15 2.09 14.97
CA GLY A 82 31.00 1.87 16.12
C GLY A 82 31.98 3.02 16.30
N SER A 83 32.42 3.22 17.54
CA SER A 83 33.35 4.30 17.90
C SER A 83 32.84 5.70 17.49
N GLY A 84 31.52 5.92 17.53
CA GLY A 84 30.90 7.19 17.14
C GLY A 84 30.93 7.46 15.65
N SER A 85 30.86 6.44 14.78
CA SER A 85 30.77 6.68 13.33
C SER A 85 30.01 5.57 12.61
N SER A 86 29.32 5.94 11.53
CA SER A 86 28.65 5.04 10.60
C SER A 86 29.59 4.76 9.42
N THR A 87 30.11 3.54 9.36
CA THR A 87 31.13 3.14 8.37
C THR A 87 30.54 2.27 7.27
N ILE A 88 30.80 2.63 6.02
CA ILE A 88 30.71 1.72 4.88
C ILE A 88 32.11 1.15 4.67
N SER A 89 32.26 -0.16 4.87
CA SER A 89 33.56 -0.84 4.79
C SER A 89 33.59 -1.91 3.70
N ASN A 90 34.81 -2.26 3.28
CA ASN A 90 35.09 -3.29 2.29
C ASN A 90 34.47 -3.04 0.90
N LEU A 91 34.21 -1.78 0.53
CA LEU A 91 33.68 -1.45 -0.80
C LEU A 91 34.73 -1.77 -1.88
N ALA A 92 34.35 -2.63 -2.84
CA ALA A 92 35.23 -3.06 -3.93
C ALA A 92 35.42 -1.97 -4.99
N PRO A 93 36.56 -1.93 -5.70
CA PRO A 93 36.70 -1.13 -6.91
C PRO A 93 35.57 -1.38 -7.91
N GLY A 94 35.09 -0.32 -8.56
CA GLY A 94 34.02 -0.37 -9.55
C GLY A 94 32.63 -0.57 -8.96
N SER A 95 32.47 -0.38 -7.65
CA SER A 95 31.23 -0.71 -6.94
C SER A 95 30.66 0.47 -6.16
N THR A 96 29.35 0.41 -5.96
CA THR A 96 28.56 1.43 -5.26
C THR A 96 27.92 0.86 -4.00
N ALA A 97 27.83 1.69 -2.97
CA ALA A 97 27.03 1.47 -1.78
C ALA A 97 26.15 2.70 -1.50
N THR A 98 24.97 2.48 -0.93
CA THR A 98 24.03 3.51 -0.52
C THR A 98 23.43 3.18 0.81
N ALA A 99 23.20 4.20 1.62
CA ALA A 99 22.36 4.15 2.80
C ALA A 99 21.32 5.26 2.69
N THR A 100 20.04 4.95 2.80
CA THR A 100 18.97 5.95 2.60
C THR A 100 18.03 5.97 3.79
N LEU A 101 17.74 7.16 4.30
CA LEU A 101 16.65 7.40 5.24
C LEU A 101 15.35 7.53 4.46
N ALA A 102 14.83 6.38 4.02
CA ALA A 102 13.64 6.32 3.16
C ALA A 102 12.35 6.83 3.84
N SER A 103 12.37 7.00 5.16
CA SER A 103 11.31 7.65 5.94
C SER A 103 11.37 9.18 5.93
N VAL A 104 12.49 9.78 5.53
CA VAL A 104 12.60 11.22 5.32
C VAL A 104 12.03 11.55 3.95
N SER A 105 11.25 12.62 3.86
CA SER A 105 10.90 13.25 2.59
C SER A 105 10.85 14.75 2.79
N VAL A 106 11.76 15.46 2.15
CA VAL A 106 11.97 16.89 2.38
C VAL A 106 12.28 17.56 1.05
N LYS A 107 11.63 18.71 0.82
CA LYS A 107 11.72 19.47 -0.43
C LYS A 107 12.81 20.52 -0.33
N ASP A 108 12.54 21.60 0.39
CA ASP A 108 13.58 22.58 0.71
C ASP A 108 14.40 21.94 1.84
N VAL A 109 15.63 21.52 1.51
CA VAL A 109 16.44 20.64 2.35
C VAL A 109 17.88 21.10 2.38
N GLU A 110 18.47 21.12 3.57
CA GLU A 110 19.91 21.19 3.81
C GLU A 110 20.35 19.91 4.52
N VAL A 111 21.43 19.29 4.05
CA VAL A 111 22.00 18.07 4.62
C VAL A 111 23.42 18.38 5.04
N GLU A 112 23.68 18.22 6.32
CA GLU A 112 24.95 18.45 6.98
C GLU A 112 25.50 17.14 7.54
N GLY A 113 26.82 17.05 7.71
CA GLY A 113 27.46 15.95 8.41
C GLY A 113 28.98 15.97 8.23
N THR A 114 29.65 15.04 8.89
CA THR A 114 31.09 14.85 8.77
C THR A 114 31.43 13.58 8.00
N VAL A 115 32.58 13.59 7.33
CA VAL A 115 33.10 12.44 6.59
C VAL A 115 34.60 12.31 6.76
N ASP A 116 35.07 11.09 7.01
CA ASP A 116 36.48 10.75 6.96
C ASP A 116 36.87 10.39 5.53
N LEU A 117 37.68 11.24 4.90
CA LEU A 117 38.21 10.93 3.58
C LEU A 117 39.10 9.69 3.64
N PRO A 118 39.04 8.79 2.63
CA PRO A 118 39.97 7.67 2.54
C PRO A 118 41.42 8.17 2.60
N LYS A 119 42.27 7.47 3.37
CA LYS A 119 43.71 7.79 3.47
C LYS A 119 44.47 7.51 2.16
N THR A 120 43.88 6.75 1.25
CA THR A 120 44.48 6.38 -0.02
C THR A 120 44.22 7.45 -1.10
N LYS A 121 45.25 7.75 -1.89
CA LYS A 121 45.13 8.59 -3.09
C LYS A 121 44.50 7.78 -4.22
N ALA A 122 43.19 7.60 -4.17
CA ALA A 122 42.43 6.76 -5.08
C ALA A 122 41.15 7.47 -5.56
N GLY A 123 40.59 6.99 -6.67
CA GLY A 123 39.38 7.57 -7.24
C GLY A 123 38.16 7.25 -6.37
N PHE A 124 37.59 8.27 -5.74
CA PHE A 124 36.51 8.08 -4.78
C PHE A 124 35.45 9.17 -4.82
N TYR A 125 34.21 8.77 -4.61
CA TYR A 125 33.08 9.68 -4.59
C TYR A 125 32.22 9.41 -3.36
N GLN A 126 32.13 10.38 -2.45
CA GLN A 126 31.20 10.34 -1.31
C GLN A 126 30.09 11.36 -1.54
N GLY A 127 28.84 10.93 -1.53
CA GLY A 127 27.70 11.74 -1.92
C GLY A 127 26.59 11.75 -0.89
N TRP A 128 25.93 12.90 -0.80
CA TRP A 128 24.68 13.13 -0.11
C TRP A 128 23.60 13.27 -1.18
N GLU A 129 22.63 12.38 -1.17
CA GLU A 129 21.48 12.42 -2.06
C GLU A 129 20.40 13.28 -1.42
N LEU A 130 20.06 14.39 -2.07
CA LEU A 130 18.99 15.32 -1.71
C LEU A 130 17.80 15.04 -2.60
N ARG A 131 16.60 15.09 -2.02
CA ARG A 131 15.34 14.87 -2.75
C ARG A 131 15.36 13.56 -3.55
N ARG A 132 15.95 12.50 -3.00
CA ARG A 132 15.99 11.20 -3.67
C ARG A 132 14.57 10.65 -3.86
N GLN A 133 14.24 10.35 -5.10
CA GLN A 133 12.94 9.89 -5.56
C GLN A 133 12.91 8.35 -5.62
N GLY A 134 11.70 7.79 -5.67
CA GLY A 134 11.50 6.33 -5.72
C GLY A 134 12.07 5.66 -6.97
N ASP A 135 12.27 6.40 -8.06
CA ASP A 135 12.88 5.92 -9.31
C ASP A 135 14.43 6.00 -9.30
N GLY A 136 15.02 6.44 -8.19
CA GLY A 136 16.46 6.68 -8.04
C GLY A 136 16.91 8.06 -8.54
N SER A 137 16.00 8.89 -9.06
CA SER A 137 16.33 10.28 -9.39
C SER A 137 16.65 11.06 -8.12
N ALA A 138 17.66 11.92 -8.15
CA ALA A 138 18.03 12.73 -6.98
C ALA A 138 18.84 13.95 -7.44
N TYR A 139 18.98 14.94 -6.58
CA TYR A 139 20.21 15.73 -6.60
C TYR A 139 21.25 15.04 -5.72
N ARG A 140 22.51 15.05 -6.12
CA ARG A 140 23.59 14.50 -5.31
C ARG A 140 24.68 15.55 -5.16
N GLY A 141 24.83 16.05 -3.94
CA GLY A 141 26.04 16.75 -3.54
C GLY A 141 27.12 15.72 -3.29
N ARG A 142 28.35 15.90 -3.78
CA ARG A 142 29.41 14.94 -3.55
C ARG A 142 30.80 15.54 -3.47
N LEU A 143 31.66 14.86 -2.73
CA LEU A 143 33.11 15.05 -2.74
C LEU A 143 33.71 14.06 -3.72
N GLU A 144 34.63 14.54 -4.56
CA GLU A 144 35.34 13.76 -5.57
C GLU A 144 36.83 13.77 -5.25
N SER A 145 37.35 12.65 -4.73
CA SER A 145 38.78 12.45 -4.48
C SER A 145 39.45 11.81 -5.70
N GLY A 146 40.50 12.45 -6.20
CA GLY A 146 41.30 11.96 -7.32
C GLY A 146 42.58 11.23 -6.90
N SER A 147 43.16 10.45 -7.82
CA SER A 147 44.45 9.76 -7.61
C SER A 147 45.64 10.68 -7.40
N SER A 148 45.53 11.97 -7.76
CA SER A 148 46.52 13.00 -7.44
C SER A 148 46.47 13.47 -5.98
N GLY A 149 45.44 13.07 -5.23
CA GLY A 149 45.16 13.57 -3.87
C GLY A 149 44.35 14.87 -3.84
N SER A 150 43.96 15.41 -4.99
CA SER A 150 43.02 16.55 -5.07
C SER A 150 41.59 16.14 -4.71
N VAL A 151 40.85 17.04 -4.08
CA VAL A 151 39.43 16.86 -3.75
C VAL A 151 38.62 18.01 -4.37
N ALA A 152 37.47 17.67 -4.95
CA ALA A 152 36.53 18.65 -5.47
C ALA A 152 35.15 18.46 -4.86
N LEU A 153 34.41 19.56 -4.75
CA LEU A 153 33.01 19.60 -4.40
C LEU A 153 32.17 19.67 -5.68
N ALA A 154 31.16 18.82 -5.80
CA ALA A 154 30.29 18.75 -6.98
C ALA A 154 28.81 18.60 -6.61
N VAL A 155 27.93 19.01 -7.51
CA VAL A 155 26.50 18.73 -7.47
C VAL A 155 26.07 18.13 -8.81
N THR A 156 25.36 17.00 -8.75
CA THR A 156 24.83 16.30 -9.92
C THR A 156 23.31 16.12 -9.83
N LYS A 157 22.64 15.94 -10.98
CA LYS A 157 21.29 15.42 -11.09
C LYS A 157 21.36 13.97 -11.55
N VAL A 158 20.91 13.06 -10.71
CA VAL A 158 20.80 11.64 -10.99
C VAL A 158 19.42 11.38 -11.59
N LYS A 159 19.36 10.64 -12.68
CA LYS A 159 18.15 10.10 -13.30
C LYS A 159 18.41 8.64 -13.66
N LYS A 160 17.34 7.90 -13.95
CA LYS A 160 17.44 6.52 -14.46
C LYS A 160 18.27 6.42 -15.77
N SER A 161 18.27 7.46 -16.58
CA SER A 161 19.03 7.54 -17.85
C SER A 161 20.52 7.85 -17.68
N GLY A 162 20.95 8.29 -16.49
CA GLY A 162 22.33 8.68 -16.22
C GLY A 162 22.45 9.79 -15.18
N GLU A 163 23.68 10.19 -14.88
CA GLU A 163 24.01 11.27 -13.96
C GLU A 163 24.52 12.49 -14.75
N THR A 164 23.95 13.66 -14.49
CA THR A 164 24.33 14.93 -15.13
C THR A 164 25.05 15.82 -14.13
N LEU A 165 26.27 16.27 -14.44
CA LEU A 165 26.97 17.25 -13.61
C LEU A 165 26.34 18.64 -13.77
N LEU A 166 25.99 19.27 -12.65
CA LEU A 166 25.40 20.62 -12.64
C LEU A 166 26.42 21.69 -12.23
N GLY A 167 27.35 21.34 -11.35
CA GLY A 167 28.41 22.25 -10.93
C GLY A 167 29.53 21.52 -10.18
N ARG A 168 30.74 22.08 -10.26
CA ARG A 168 31.95 21.51 -9.64
C ARG A 168 32.95 22.62 -9.30
N VAL A 169 33.57 22.55 -8.13
CA VAL A 169 34.65 23.45 -7.70
C VAL A 169 35.75 22.65 -7.00
N ALA A 170 37.02 22.96 -7.29
CA ALA A 170 38.14 22.34 -6.59
C ALA A 170 38.24 22.90 -5.16
N LEU A 171 38.46 22.04 -4.17
CA LEU A 171 38.73 22.47 -2.79
C LEU A 171 40.22 22.82 -2.61
N PRO A 172 40.57 23.67 -1.64
CA PRO A 172 41.97 24.01 -1.36
C PRO A 172 42.82 22.79 -1.00
N ALA A 173 44.13 22.86 -1.18
CA ALA A 173 45.07 21.76 -0.91
C ALA A 173 45.11 21.31 0.56
N SER A 174 44.58 22.10 1.49
CA SER A 174 44.37 21.70 2.89
C SER A 174 43.36 20.58 3.07
N VAL A 175 42.51 20.33 2.06
CA VAL A 175 41.61 19.18 1.98
C VAL A 175 42.33 18.04 1.26
N ALA A 176 42.84 17.08 2.03
CA ALA A 176 43.69 15.99 1.55
C ALA A 176 43.19 14.61 2.04
N PRO A 177 43.65 13.50 1.42
CA PRO A 177 43.31 12.15 1.87
C PRO A 177 43.55 11.94 3.36
N GLY A 178 42.59 11.33 4.05
CA GLY A 178 42.66 11.08 5.50
C GLY A 178 42.20 12.25 6.38
N ALA A 179 41.85 13.40 5.82
CA ALA A 179 41.22 14.49 6.57
C ALA A 179 39.74 14.17 6.87
N THR A 180 39.27 14.61 8.03
CA THR A 180 37.85 14.68 8.37
C THR A 180 37.30 16.00 7.89
N LEU A 181 36.19 15.98 7.14
CA LEU A 181 35.55 17.17 6.61
C LEU A 181 34.13 17.30 7.14
N ALA A 182 33.73 18.53 7.49
CA ALA A 182 32.33 18.90 7.59
C ALA A 182 31.82 19.33 6.21
N VAL A 183 30.58 18.95 5.89
CA VAL A 183 29.93 19.30 4.62
C VAL A 183 28.53 19.83 4.86
N SER A 184 28.05 20.65 3.92
CA SER A 184 26.64 20.99 3.81
C SER A 184 26.24 21.10 2.34
N PHE A 185 25.10 20.48 2.00
CA PHE A 185 24.47 20.60 0.69
C PHE A 185 23.01 21.00 0.84
N ARG A 186 22.55 21.91 -0.01
CA ARG A 186 21.19 22.46 0.06
C ARG A 186 20.48 22.43 -1.29
N ALA A 187 19.20 22.12 -1.28
CA ALA A 187 18.32 22.14 -2.46
C ALA A 187 17.00 22.86 -2.14
N GLU A 188 16.70 23.94 -2.85
CA GLU A 188 15.54 24.81 -2.57
C GLU A 188 14.77 25.18 -3.83
N GLY A 189 13.45 25.35 -3.70
CA GLY A 189 12.59 25.78 -4.79
C GLY A 189 12.05 24.63 -5.63
N THR A 190 11.24 24.99 -6.63
CA THR A 190 10.41 24.04 -7.40
C THR A 190 10.38 24.33 -8.89
N SER A 191 10.06 25.55 -9.33
CA SER A 191 10.11 26.00 -10.75
C SER A 191 11.54 26.06 -11.27
N THR A 192 12.42 26.60 -10.42
CA THR A 192 13.87 26.46 -10.49
C THR A 192 14.31 25.89 -9.15
N VAL A 193 15.20 24.90 -9.17
CA VAL A 193 15.80 24.35 -7.95
C VAL A 193 17.19 24.94 -7.77
N ALA A 194 17.37 25.78 -6.76
CA ALA A 194 18.67 26.28 -6.35
C ALA A 194 19.40 25.19 -5.56
N LEU A 195 20.66 24.94 -5.90
CA LEU A 195 21.51 23.92 -5.30
C LEU A 195 22.79 24.57 -4.80
N LYS A 196 23.11 24.37 -3.52
CA LYS A 196 24.33 24.91 -2.90
C LYS A 196 25.15 23.81 -2.25
N GLY A 197 26.46 24.02 -2.15
CA GLY A 197 27.38 23.12 -1.46
C GLY A 197 28.56 23.87 -0.83
N LYS A 198 29.02 23.37 0.31
CA LYS A 198 30.25 23.79 1.00
C LYS A 198 30.90 22.60 1.72
N ALA A 199 32.21 22.62 1.84
CA ALA A 199 32.99 21.65 2.61
C ALA A 199 34.27 22.30 3.18
N TRP A 200 34.61 21.95 4.41
CA TRP A 200 35.80 22.46 5.10
C TRP A 200 36.39 21.40 6.03
N VAL A 201 37.66 21.56 6.42
CA VAL A 201 38.31 20.67 7.38
C VAL A 201 37.60 20.80 8.71
N ASP A 202 37.20 19.68 9.30
CA ASP A 202 36.47 19.68 10.57
C ASP A 202 37.28 20.40 11.67
N GLY A 203 36.59 21.21 12.49
CA GLY A 203 37.20 22.13 13.45
C GLY A 203 37.77 23.44 12.90
N SER A 204 37.80 23.66 11.58
CA SER A 204 38.11 24.97 10.98
C SER A 204 36.88 25.87 10.81
N SER A 205 37.07 27.16 10.52
CA SER A 205 35.96 28.09 10.32
C SER A 205 35.11 27.72 9.10
N GLU A 206 33.81 27.61 9.31
CA GLU A 206 32.85 27.34 8.24
C GLU A 206 32.89 28.45 7.16
N PRO A 207 33.10 28.11 5.88
CA PRO A 207 33.12 29.07 4.79
C PRO A 207 31.71 29.44 4.34
N GLY A 208 31.59 30.53 3.57
CA GLY A 208 30.39 30.77 2.75
C GLY A 208 30.16 29.66 1.72
N TRP A 209 28.99 29.66 1.06
CA TRP A 209 28.67 28.71 0.00
C TRP A 209 29.73 28.74 -1.12
N GLN A 210 30.42 27.62 -1.35
CA GLN A 210 31.51 27.51 -2.33
C GLN A 210 31.02 27.10 -3.72
N LEU A 211 29.87 26.42 -3.78
CA LEU A 211 29.20 26.02 -5.01
C LEU A 211 27.74 26.44 -4.94
N ALA A 212 27.24 27.11 -5.99
CA ALA A 212 25.83 27.48 -6.14
C ALA A 212 25.42 27.35 -7.61
N VAL A 213 24.43 26.52 -7.91
CA VAL A 213 23.90 26.29 -9.26
C VAL A 213 22.38 26.24 -9.23
N SER A 214 21.73 26.28 -10.39
CA SER A 214 20.27 26.20 -10.49
C SER A 214 19.85 25.25 -11.60
N ASP A 215 18.87 24.40 -11.31
CA ASP A 215 18.26 23.50 -12.29
C ASP A 215 16.83 23.96 -12.60
N SER A 216 16.62 24.45 -13.81
CA SER A 216 15.30 24.84 -14.34
C SER A 216 14.81 23.90 -15.43
N ALA A 217 15.51 22.79 -15.67
CA ALA A 217 15.12 21.85 -16.72
C ALA A 217 13.74 21.24 -16.43
N ALA A 218 13.03 20.82 -17.47
CA ALA A 218 11.69 20.23 -17.32
C ALA A 218 11.72 18.93 -16.49
N ASP A 219 12.84 18.20 -16.51
CA ASP A 219 13.05 16.93 -15.82
C ASP A 219 13.72 17.05 -14.44
N ARG A 220 13.91 18.29 -13.96
CA ARG A 220 14.53 18.60 -12.66
C ARG A 220 13.82 17.89 -11.50
N VAL A 221 14.55 17.65 -10.41
CA VAL A 221 13.98 17.02 -9.20
C VAL A 221 13.25 18.08 -8.38
N SER A 222 12.07 18.47 -8.87
CA SER A 222 11.24 19.53 -8.30
C SER A 222 10.48 19.12 -7.03
N GLN A 223 10.30 17.82 -6.81
CA GLN A 223 9.58 17.26 -5.67
C GLN A 223 10.53 17.03 -4.49
N GLY A 224 9.98 17.09 -3.27
CA GLY A 224 10.71 16.59 -2.11
C GLY A 224 10.96 15.10 -2.20
N GLY A 225 11.99 14.63 -1.50
CA GLY A 225 12.37 13.23 -1.53
C GLY A 225 13.25 12.87 -0.35
N SER A 226 13.62 11.60 -0.28
CA SER A 226 14.45 11.08 0.81
C SER A 226 15.86 11.64 0.78
N VAL A 227 16.53 11.53 1.91
CA VAL A 227 17.95 11.83 2.03
C VAL A 227 18.72 10.53 2.16
N GLY A 228 19.87 10.46 1.52
CA GLY A 228 20.74 9.30 1.62
C GLY A 228 22.21 9.66 1.51
N LEU A 229 23.05 8.71 1.93
CA LEU A 229 24.47 8.67 1.68
C LEU A 229 24.74 7.69 0.55
N TRP A 230 25.64 8.06 -0.34
CA TRP A 230 26.03 7.29 -1.51
C TRP A 230 27.55 7.27 -1.60
N GLN A 231 28.09 6.15 -2.04
CA GLN A 231 29.53 5.97 -2.16
C GLN A 231 29.85 5.18 -3.42
N TYR A 232 30.87 5.61 -4.17
CA TYR A 232 31.43 4.85 -5.29
C TYR A 232 32.95 4.83 -5.24
N ALA A 233 33.49 3.61 -5.36
CA ALA A 233 34.90 3.37 -5.54
C ALA A 233 35.19 3.16 -7.03
N SER A 234 36.06 3.97 -7.63
CA SER A 234 36.43 3.84 -9.05
C SER A 234 37.00 2.45 -9.37
N ALA A 235 36.68 1.92 -10.55
CA ALA A 235 37.19 0.63 -11.02
C ALA A 235 38.72 0.56 -11.13
N GLY A 236 39.38 1.70 -11.33
CA GLY A 236 40.85 1.79 -11.37
C GLY A 236 41.52 1.70 -9.99
N ASN A 237 40.77 1.57 -8.90
CA ASN A 237 41.35 1.39 -7.57
C ASN A 237 41.88 -0.04 -7.42
N THR A 238 43.02 -0.20 -6.76
CA THR A 238 43.65 -1.52 -6.55
C THR A 238 43.27 -2.18 -5.23
N ALA A 239 42.66 -1.42 -4.31
CA ALA A 239 42.29 -1.89 -2.97
C ALA A 239 40.83 -1.58 -2.65
N ARG A 240 40.26 -2.39 -1.75
CA ARG A 240 38.98 -2.09 -1.11
C ARG A 240 39.12 -0.88 -0.20
N SER A 241 38.00 -0.20 0.04
CA SER A 241 37.97 1.06 0.75
C SER A 241 36.93 1.06 1.86
N SER A 242 37.14 1.95 2.82
CA SER A 242 36.19 2.25 3.89
C SER A 242 36.05 3.77 4.04
N THR A 243 34.84 4.21 4.32
CA THR A 243 34.52 5.61 4.62
C THR A 243 33.61 5.63 5.84
N SER A 244 33.93 6.51 6.78
CA SER A 244 33.12 6.77 7.96
C SER A 244 32.41 8.11 7.78
N PHE A 245 31.15 8.12 8.18
CA PHE A 245 30.29 9.29 8.24
C PHE A 245 29.85 9.49 9.68
N ASP A 246 29.70 10.73 10.11
CA ASP A 246 29.12 11.04 11.42
C ASP A 246 28.34 12.35 11.41
N ASP A 247 27.66 12.63 12.53
CA ASP A 247 26.93 13.88 12.81
C ASP A 247 25.98 14.31 11.68
N LEU A 248 25.30 13.36 11.06
CA LEU A 248 24.35 13.68 9.98
C LEU A 248 23.21 14.51 10.57
N VAL A 249 22.90 15.66 9.96
CA VAL A 249 21.72 16.46 10.26
C VAL A 249 21.03 16.82 8.95
N VAL A 250 19.73 16.62 8.89
CA VAL A 250 18.89 17.01 7.74
C VAL A 250 17.92 18.08 8.22
N ILE A 251 18.01 19.27 7.64
CA ILE A 251 17.18 20.43 7.97
C ILE A 251 16.16 20.63 6.86
N GLY A 252 14.88 20.61 7.21
CA GLY A 252 13.78 20.95 6.32
C GLY A 252 13.38 22.42 6.44
N SER A 253 13.01 23.02 5.31
CA SER A 253 12.78 24.47 5.17
C SER A 253 13.94 25.30 5.73
N PRO A 254 15.19 25.00 5.33
CA PRO A 254 16.36 25.72 5.81
C PRO A 254 16.21 27.22 5.50
N SER A 255 16.67 28.05 6.41
CA SER A 255 16.66 29.50 6.28
C SER A 255 18.06 29.99 6.60
N ASP A 256 18.49 31.07 5.96
CA ASP A 256 19.75 31.72 6.29
C ASP A 256 19.65 32.53 7.62
N ALA A 257 18.50 32.47 8.31
CA ALA A 257 18.25 33.12 9.59
C ALA A 257 18.60 32.22 10.80
N ALA A 258 19.39 32.76 11.74
CA ALA A 258 19.94 32.09 12.93
C ALA A 258 18.89 31.53 13.93
N PRO A 259 19.20 30.48 14.73
CA PRO A 259 18.20 29.68 15.46
C PRO A 259 17.75 30.29 16.82
N ALA A 260 16.60 29.84 17.33
CA ALA A 260 16.00 30.22 18.63
C ALA A 260 15.77 28.99 19.55
N PRO A 261 15.67 29.14 20.90
CA PRO A 261 16.12 28.13 21.88
C PRO A 261 15.08 27.09 22.40
N THR A 262 15.63 26.07 23.08
CA THR A 262 15.13 24.74 23.52
C THR A 262 14.21 24.71 24.76
N PRO A 263 13.23 23.78 24.87
CA PRO A 263 12.54 23.46 26.13
C PRO A 263 12.88 22.09 26.80
N THR A 264 12.70 22.09 28.13
CA THR A 264 13.11 21.17 29.24
C THR A 264 12.20 19.93 29.48
N PRO A 265 12.64 18.82 30.13
CA PRO A 265 11.90 17.53 30.20
C PRO A 265 11.21 17.19 31.55
N ALA A 266 10.25 16.22 31.56
CA ALA A 266 9.87 15.27 32.67
C ALA A 266 8.54 14.48 32.35
N PRO A 267 8.10 13.42 33.09
CA PRO A 267 8.78 12.25 33.71
C PRO A 267 8.10 10.86 33.45
N THR A 268 8.68 9.81 34.08
CA THR A 268 8.65 8.32 34.02
C THR A 268 7.32 7.51 34.14
N PRO A 269 7.18 6.30 33.52
CA PRO A 269 5.98 5.42 33.64
C PRO A 269 6.01 4.33 34.74
N THR A 270 4.82 3.85 35.16
CA THR A 270 4.55 2.78 36.15
C THR A 270 3.91 1.53 35.49
N PRO A 271 4.18 0.27 35.92
CA PRO A 271 3.77 -0.97 35.20
C PRO A 271 2.59 -1.75 35.83
N THR A 272 1.73 -2.44 35.03
CA THR A 272 0.87 -3.60 35.45
C THR A 272 0.11 -4.27 34.25
N PRO A 273 -0.55 -5.46 34.35
CA PRO A 273 -0.09 -6.87 34.44
C PRO A 273 -0.56 -7.84 33.29
N THR A 274 -0.05 -9.08 33.36
CA THR A 274 -0.16 -10.27 32.47
C THR A 274 -1.54 -10.99 32.43
N PRO A 275 -1.99 -11.55 31.28
CA PRO A 275 -3.16 -12.44 31.20
C PRO A 275 -2.87 -13.97 31.08
N THR A 276 -3.79 -14.75 31.65
CA THR A 276 -3.90 -16.23 31.79
C THR A 276 -4.43 -16.93 30.50
N PRO A 277 -4.09 -18.21 30.22
CA PRO A 277 -4.39 -18.89 28.94
C PRO A 277 -5.85 -19.38 28.76
N THR A 278 -6.30 -19.47 27.49
CA THR A 278 -7.63 -19.92 27.04
C THR A 278 -7.52 -21.16 26.10
N PRO A 279 -8.44 -22.15 26.16
CA PRO A 279 -8.30 -23.49 25.57
C PRO A 279 -8.42 -23.64 24.04
N THR A 280 -7.89 -24.77 23.56
CA THR A 280 -7.70 -25.21 22.15
C THR A 280 -9.00 -25.54 21.40
N PRO A 281 -9.21 -25.08 20.14
CA PRO A 281 -10.39 -25.42 19.33
C PRO A 281 -10.27 -26.72 18.52
N THR A 282 -11.40 -27.42 18.39
CA THR A 282 -11.67 -28.67 17.64
C THR A 282 -11.80 -28.42 16.11
N PRO A 283 -11.45 -29.39 15.22
CA PRO A 283 -11.50 -29.21 13.77
C PRO A 283 -12.92 -29.03 13.22
N ALA A 284 -13.09 -28.11 12.27
CA ALA A 284 -14.37 -27.83 11.59
C ALA A 284 -14.64 -28.82 10.44
N PRO A 285 -15.90 -29.24 10.22
CA PRO A 285 -16.27 -30.17 9.15
C PRO A 285 -16.27 -29.50 7.76
N ALA A 286 -15.97 -30.30 6.74
CA ALA A 286 -15.93 -29.87 5.34
C ALA A 286 -17.32 -29.44 4.83
N PRO A 287 -17.47 -28.28 4.17
CA PRO A 287 -18.74 -27.87 3.59
C PRO A 287 -19.05 -28.62 2.29
N ALA A 288 -20.28 -29.15 2.21
CA ALA A 288 -20.87 -29.76 1.03
C ALA A 288 -21.13 -28.74 -0.10
N PRO A 289 -21.12 -29.16 -1.39
CA PRO A 289 -21.44 -28.30 -2.52
C PRO A 289 -22.96 -28.22 -2.73
N GLU A 290 -23.48 -27.05 -3.16
CA GLU A 290 -24.20 -26.87 -4.44
C GLU A 290 -24.94 -25.50 -4.49
N ALA A 291 -25.43 -25.16 -5.70
CA ALA A 291 -25.46 -23.87 -6.40
C ALA A 291 -26.74 -23.00 -6.27
N ALA A 292 -26.63 -21.74 -6.74
CA ALA A 292 -27.41 -21.23 -7.89
C ALA A 292 -26.86 -19.87 -8.41
N PRO A 293 -27.06 -19.51 -9.70
CA PRO A 293 -26.26 -18.54 -10.45
C PRO A 293 -26.92 -17.18 -10.66
N VAL A 294 -26.13 -16.11 -10.81
CA VAL A 294 -26.57 -14.83 -11.40
C VAL A 294 -25.40 -14.10 -12.08
N GLY A 295 -25.41 -14.08 -13.42
CA GLY A 295 -24.73 -13.11 -14.30
C GLY A 295 -23.19 -12.99 -14.23
N SER A 296 -22.49 -13.52 -15.24
CA SER A 296 -21.14 -13.14 -15.75
C SER A 296 -20.01 -12.65 -14.80
N ARG A 297 -20.03 -12.97 -13.49
CA ARG A 297 -18.91 -12.71 -12.58
C ARG A 297 -17.89 -13.83 -12.64
N GLY A 298 -16.62 -13.49 -12.38
CA GLY A 298 -15.50 -14.41 -12.37
C GLY A 298 -14.85 -14.56 -13.74
N SER A 299 -13.73 -15.28 -13.76
CA SER A 299 -13.05 -15.62 -15.00
C SER A 299 -13.87 -16.60 -15.83
N LEU A 300 -13.71 -16.49 -17.15
CA LEU A 300 -14.01 -17.59 -18.05
C LEU A 300 -13.32 -18.89 -17.57
N PRO A 301 -13.94 -20.07 -17.77
CA PRO A 301 -13.26 -21.34 -17.54
C PRO A 301 -11.93 -21.39 -18.31
N VAL A 302 -10.86 -21.90 -17.69
CA VAL A 302 -9.55 -22.03 -18.34
C VAL A 302 -9.70 -22.85 -19.62
N GLY A 303 -9.24 -22.30 -20.75
CA GLY A 303 -9.40 -22.91 -22.07
C GLY A 303 -10.66 -22.51 -22.84
N SER A 304 -11.52 -21.66 -22.29
CA SER A 304 -12.70 -21.15 -23.01
C SER A 304 -12.51 -19.75 -23.62
N ALA A 305 -11.51 -18.99 -23.18
CA ALA A 305 -11.18 -17.69 -23.74
C ALA A 305 -10.80 -17.78 -25.22
N SER A 306 -11.21 -16.80 -26.03
CA SER A 306 -11.04 -16.83 -27.49
C SER A 306 -10.40 -15.54 -28.01
N TYR A 307 -9.28 -15.15 -27.42
CA TYR A 307 -8.56 -13.95 -27.84
C TYR A 307 -7.95 -14.14 -29.24
N PRO A 308 -8.01 -13.12 -30.11
CA PRO A 308 -7.36 -13.20 -31.42
C PRO A 308 -5.84 -13.32 -31.24
N VAL A 309 -5.18 -14.01 -32.18
CA VAL A 309 -3.71 -14.09 -32.25
C VAL A 309 -3.24 -13.04 -33.25
N PRO A 310 -2.66 -11.92 -32.80
CA PRO A 310 -2.19 -10.89 -33.72
C PRO A 310 -1.06 -11.40 -34.62
N SER A 311 -0.97 -10.85 -35.84
CA SER A 311 0.19 -11.08 -36.70
C SER A 311 1.47 -10.64 -35.98
N GLY A 312 2.50 -11.48 -36.00
CA GLY A 312 3.77 -11.23 -35.31
C GLY A 312 3.77 -11.55 -33.80
N ALA A 313 2.68 -12.13 -33.26
CA ALA A 313 2.68 -12.61 -31.89
C ALA A 313 3.72 -13.72 -31.67
N LEU A 314 4.37 -13.71 -30.50
CA LEU A 314 5.28 -14.78 -30.09
C LEU A 314 4.47 -15.94 -29.52
N VAL A 315 4.62 -17.11 -30.13
CA VAL A 315 3.93 -18.33 -29.70
C VAL A 315 4.83 -19.15 -28.79
N VAL A 316 4.28 -19.58 -27.66
CA VAL A 316 4.96 -20.42 -26.66
C VAL A 316 4.20 -21.73 -26.52
N SER A 317 4.87 -22.87 -26.48
CA SER A 317 4.27 -24.20 -26.28
C SER A 317 5.19 -25.05 -25.41
N PRO A 318 4.68 -25.91 -24.51
CA PRO A 318 5.53 -26.77 -23.68
C PRO A 318 6.43 -27.72 -24.49
N SER A 319 6.04 -28.05 -25.73
CA SER A 319 6.83 -28.86 -26.67
C SER A 319 7.72 -28.04 -27.61
N GLY A 320 7.80 -26.72 -27.41
CA GLY A 320 8.61 -25.81 -28.22
C GLY A 320 10.11 -25.85 -27.90
N ASN A 321 10.87 -24.91 -28.47
CA ASN A 321 12.30 -24.75 -28.25
C ASN A 321 12.66 -23.27 -28.05
N ASP A 322 13.40 -22.91 -26.99
CA ASP A 322 13.72 -21.52 -26.68
C ASP A 322 14.69 -20.84 -27.67
N GLY A 323 15.41 -21.62 -28.47
CA GLY A 323 16.21 -21.12 -29.60
C GLY A 323 15.38 -20.85 -30.86
N ALA A 324 14.09 -21.22 -30.88
CA ALA A 324 13.24 -21.11 -32.06
C ALA A 324 12.82 -19.67 -32.36
N ALA A 325 12.20 -19.49 -33.53
CA ALA A 325 11.71 -18.19 -33.99
C ALA A 325 10.59 -17.62 -33.09
N GLY A 326 9.81 -18.46 -32.40
CA GLY A 326 8.63 -18.03 -31.66
C GLY A 326 7.42 -17.82 -32.55
N THR A 327 7.40 -18.45 -33.73
CA THR A 327 6.24 -18.48 -34.62
C THR A 327 5.35 -19.68 -34.31
N GLN A 328 4.15 -19.76 -34.88
CA GLN A 328 3.29 -20.93 -34.71
C GLN A 328 3.93 -22.24 -35.20
N ALA A 329 4.73 -22.18 -36.27
CA ALA A 329 5.43 -23.34 -36.82
C ALA A 329 6.71 -23.70 -36.03
N ALA A 330 7.30 -22.75 -35.31
CA ALA A 330 8.51 -22.93 -34.52
C ALA A 330 8.37 -22.19 -33.18
N PRO A 331 7.51 -22.69 -32.25
CA PRO A 331 7.19 -21.99 -31.02
C PRO A 331 8.35 -22.03 -30.02
N LEU A 332 8.42 -21.00 -29.17
CA LEU A 332 9.29 -21.00 -28.00
C LEU A 332 8.79 -22.00 -26.96
N ARG A 333 9.68 -22.50 -26.09
CA ARG A 333 9.30 -23.47 -25.06
C ARG A 333 8.73 -22.79 -23.82
N THR A 334 9.35 -21.68 -23.42
CA THR A 334 9.12 -21.01 -22.14
C THR A 334 8.56 -19.61 -22.32
N LEU A 335 7.71 -19.18 -21.39
CA LEU A 335 7.23 -17.80 -21.31
C LEU A 335 8.42 -16.85 -21.04
N ALA A 336 9.39 -17.26 -20.23
CA ALA A 336 10.60 -16.47 -19.97
C ALA A 336 11.37 -16.15 -21.27
N ALA A 337 11.57 -17.13 -22.16
CA ALA A 337 12.22 -16.89 -23.46
C ALA A 337 11.39 -15.97 -24.36
N ALA A 338 10.07 -16.09 -24.33
CA ALA A 338 9.18 -15.20 -25.07
C ALA A 338 9.25 -13.76 -24.57
N VAL A 339 9.26 -13.54 -23.26
CA VAL A 339 9.46 -12.20 -22.67
C VAL A 339 10.85 -11.65 -23.02
N ALA A 340 11.89 -12.47 -23.00
CA ALA A 340 13.23 -12.06 -23.41
C ALA A 340 13.29 -11.62 -24.88
N LYS A 341 12.59 -12.33 -25.77
CA LYS A 341 12.52 -12.05 -27.21
C LYS A 341 11.54 -10.93 -27.59
N ALA A 342 10.51 -10.72 -26.77
CA ALA A 342 9.48 -9.72 -27.02
C ALA A 342 10.06 -8.30 -27.09
N LYS A 343 9.63 -7.56 -28.11
CA LYS A 343 9.73 -6.10 -28.16
C LYS A 343 8.60 -5.49 -27.32
N SER A 344 8.76 -4.25 -26.87
CA SER A 344 7.65 -3.53 -26.24
C SER A 344 6.48 -3.39 -27.23
N GLY A 345 5.25 -3.55 -26.74
CA GLY A 345 4.02 -3.65 -27.51
C GLY A 345 3.70 -5.05 -28.06
N ALA A 346 4.57 -6.05 -27.86
CA ALA A 346 4.34 -7.39 -28.40
C ALA A 346 3.23 -8.15 -27.66
N THR A 347 2.56 -9.05 -28.40
CA THR A 347 1.67 -10.06 -27.81
C THR A 347 2.41 -11.40 -27.73
N ILE A 348 2.35 -12.04 -26.58
CA ILE A 348 2.82 -13.39 -26.31
C ILE A 348 1.59 -14.29 -26.13
N VAL A 349 1.54 -15.39 -26.87
CA VAL A 349 0.41 -16.32 -26.86
C VAL A 349 0.89 -17.70 -26.40
N LEU A 350 0.27 -18.19 -25.32
CA LEU A 350 0.59 -19.46 -24.69
C LEU A 350 -0.32 -20.57 -25.24
N ARG A 351 0.27 -21.64 -25.80
CA ARG A 351 -0.46 -22.84 -26.22
C ARG A 351 -0.85 -23.70 -25.01
N ALA A 352 -1.77 -24.64 -25.23
CA ALA A 352 -2.28 -25.53 -24.21
C ALA A 352 -1.16 -26.24 -23.45
N GLY A 353 -1.31 -26.31 -22.13
CA GLY A 353 -0.45 -27.08 -21.26
C GLY A 353 -0.06 -26.36 -19.98
N THR A 354 0.91 -26.96 -19.29
CA THR A 354 1.36 -26.56 -17.96
C THR A 354 2.79 -26.04 -18.02
N TYR A 355 3.00 -24.84 -17.47
CA TYR A 355 4.27 -24.14 -17.44
C TYR A 355 4.73 -23.97 -15.98
N ASN A 356 5.79 -24.68 -15.59
CA ASN A 356 6.42 -24.54 -14.27
C ASN A 356 7.52 -23.48 -14.31
N GLU A 357 7.12 -22.21 -14.31
CA GLU A 357 8.01 -21.08 -14.54
C GLU A 357 7.87 -20.00 -13.45
N SER A 358 8.89 -19.15 -13.35
CA SER A 358 8.86 -17.89 -12.64
C SER A 358 9.39 -16.81 -13.58
N VAL A 359 8.54 -15.83 -13.91
CA VAL A 359 8.81 -14.90 -15.02
C VAL A 359 8.79 -13.47 -14.53
N VAL A 360 9.80 -12.70 -14.92
CA VAL A 360 9.81 -11.24 -14.73
C VAL A 360 9.61 -10.57 -16.07
N VAL A 361 8.58 -9.73 -16.19
CA VAL A 361 8.43 -8.80 -17.32
C VAL A 361 9.17 -7.52 -16.97
N PRO A 362 10.28 -7.20 -17.65
CA PRO A 362 11.12 -6.05 -17.31
C PRO A 362 10.40 -4.72 -17.56
N PHE A 363 10.79 -3.68 -16.81
CA PHE A 363 10.13 -2.37 -16.85
C PHE A 363 10.03 -1.72 -18.26
N GLN A 364 10.93 -2.05 -19.19
CA GLN A 364 10.97 -1.49 -20.54
C GLN A 364 9.97 -2.13 -21.52
N LYS A 365 9.31 -3.23 -21.13
CA LYS A 365 8.57 -4.09 -22.05
C LYS A 365 7.09 -4.14 -21.71
N THR A 366 6.31 -3.22 -22.27
CA THR A 366 4.86 -3.35 -22.29
C THR A 366 4.50 -4.55 -23.15
N VAL A 367 3.73 -5.50 -22.61
CA VAL A 367 3.36 -6.72 -23.33
C VAL A 367 1.92 -7.12 -23.02
N THR A 368 1.31 -7.83 -23.96
CA THR A 368 0.11 -8.62 -23.69
C THR A 368 0.49 -10.09 -23.61
N ILE A 369 0.22 -10.75 -22.49
CA ILE A 369 0.40 -12.19 -22.32
C ILE A 369 -0.99 -12.82 -22.24
N GLN A 370 -1.29 -13.73 -23.16
CA GLN A 370 -2.61 -14.37 -23.24
C GLN A 370 -2.51 -15.85 -23.60
N SER A 371 -3.58 -16.60 -23.32
CA SER A 371 -3.76 -17.94 -23.89
C SER A 371 -4.01 -17.88 -25.40
N TYR A 372 -3.64 -18.96 -26.08
CA TYR A 372 -4.09 -19.23 -27.44
C TYR A 372 -5.60 -19.47 -27.41
N PRO A 373 -6.35 -18.99 -28.44
CA PRO A 373 -7.80 -19.12 -28.43
C PRO A 373 -8.24 -20.58 -28.22
N ARG A 374 -9.12 -20.77 -27.23
CA ARG A 374 -9.72 -22.04 -26.81
C ARG A 374 -8.73 -23.09 -26.28
N GLU A 375 -7.57 -22.66 -25.78
CA GLU A 375 -6.57 -23.58 -25.25
C GLU A 375 -6.35 -23.37 -23.73
N ALA A 376 -6.34 -24.48 -22.98
CA ALA A 376 -6.19 -24.47 -21.54
C ALA A 376 -4.72 -24.30 -21.13
N VAL A 377 -4.41 -23.17 -20.50
CA VAL A 377 -3.06 -22.79 -20.09
C VAL A 377 -2.99 -22.66 -18.58
N TRP A 378 -2.00 -23.28 -17.96
CA TRP A 378 -1.71 -23.16 -16.53
C TRP A 378 -0.26 -22.76 -16.30
N LEU A 379 -0.03 -21.66 -15.59
CA LEU A 379 1.20 -21.48 -14.83
C LEU A 379 1.03 -22.25 -13.52
N ASP A 380 1.85 -23.27 -13.31
CA ASP A 380 1.73 -24.19 -12.17
C ASP A 380 3.05 -24.23 -11.41
N GLY A 381 3.06 -23.72 -10.19
CA GLY A 381 4.23 -23.63 -9.33
C GLY A 381 4.67 -24.95 -8.70
N SER A 382 4.02 -26.07 -9.06
CA SER A 382 4.32 -27.41 -8.57
C SER A 382 4.79 -28.36 -9.67
N VAL A 383 5.42 -29.46 -9.27
CA VAL A 383 5.88 -30.54 -10.16
C VAL A 383 5.33 -31.89 -9.69
N PRO A 384 5.07 -32.84 -10.61
CA PRO A 384 4.69 -34.20 -10.22
C PRO A 384 5.86 -34.90 -9.52
N VAL A 385 5.56 -35.64 -8.45
CA VAL A 385 6.55 -36.43 -7.71
C VAL A 385 6.09 -37.87 -7.63
N THR A 386 6.82 -38.76 -8.28
CA THR A 386 6.49 -40.20 -8.40
C THR A 386 7.33 -41.09 -7.48
N SER A 387 8.47 -40.59 -6.99
CA SER A 387 9.44 -41.38 -6.23
C SER A 387 9.24 -41.19 -4.73
N TRP A 388 8.41 -42.05 -4.14
CA TRP A 388 8.14 -42.05 -2.70
C TRP A 388 8.67 -43.33 -2.05
N SER A 389 9.23 -43.19 -0.85
CA SER A 389 9.67 -44.33 -0.04
C SER A 389 8.99 -44.32 1.30
N ARG A 390 8.68 -45.51 1.82
CA ARG A 390 8.06 -45.64 3.14
C ARG A 390 8.99 -45.03 4.21
N SER A 391 8.41 -44.24 5.11
CA SER A 391 9.15 -43.47 6.12
C SER A 391 8.31 -43.37 7.39
N GLY A 392 8.58 -44.24 8.36
CA GLY A 392 7.72 -44.40 9.55
C GLY A 392 6.29 -44.79 9.15
N SER A 393 5.30 -44.06 9.66
CA SER A 393 3.88 -44.26 9.36
C SER A 393 3.44 -43.67 8.01
N GLY A 394 4.28 -42.88 7.34
CA GLY A 394 3.97 -42.22 6.08
C GLY A 394 4.97 -42.54 4.97
N TRP A 395 5.13 -41.59 4.06
CA TRP A 395 6.00 -41.67 2.90
C TRP A 395 6.86 -40.42 2.80
N SER A 396 8.05 -40.53 2.23
CA SER A 396 8.93 -39.40 2.02
C SER A 396 9.67 -39.44 0.70
N THR A 397 10.02 -38.25 0.21
CA THR A 397 10.84 -38.02 -0.99
C THR A 397 11.93 -37.00 -0.65
N PRO A 398 13.13 -37.07 -1.25
CA PRO A 398 14.07 -35.95 -1.22
C PRO A 398 13.43 -34.67 -1.75
N TRP A 399 13.72 -33.54 -1.11
CA TRP A 399 13.21 -32.22 -1.49
C TRP A 399 14.17 -31.11 -1.09
N SER A 400 14.21 -30.01 -1.86
CA SER A 400 15.16 -28.91 -1.63
C SER A 400 14.56 -27.51 -1.75
N ALA A 401 13.29 -27.38 -2.18
CA ALA A 401 12.62 -26.10 -2.31
C ALA A 401 11.77 -25.83 -1.07
N PHE A 402 12.32 -25.08 -0.11
CA PHE A 402 11.65 -24.68 1.13
C PHE A 402 11.61 -23.14 1.24
N PRO A 403 10.52 -22.49 0.82
CA PRO A 403 10.43 -21.03 0.84
C PRO A 403 10.42 -20.46 2.26
N SER A 404 10.85 -19.20 2.37
CA SER A 404 10.90 -18.51 3.66
C SER A 404 9.51 -18.26 4.22
N SER A 405 9.40 -18.37 5.53
CA SER A 405 8.21 -18.02 6.31
C SER A 405 8.27 -16.65 6.96
N VAL A 406 9.29 -15.88 6.61
CA VAL A 406 9.53 -14.57 7.20
C VAL A 406 8.46 -13.60 6.72
N MET A 407 7.74 -13.02 7.67
CA MET A 407 6.76 -11.97 7.47
C MET A 407 7.17 -10.76 8.30
N ASP A 408 7.30 -9.59 7.68
CA ASP A 408 7.85 -8.38 8.32
C ASP A 408 9.15 -8.66 9.11
N ASN A 409 10.10 -9.35 8.46
CA ASN A 409 11.41 -9.71 9.01
C ASN A 409 11.41 -10.65 10.23
N VAL A 410 10.27 -11.27 10.56
CA VAL A 410 10.14 -12.27 11.64
C VAL A 410 9.62 -13.58 11.07
N ALA A 411 10.29 -14.70 11.33
CA ALA A 411 9.79 -16.03 10.97
C ALA A 411 8.52 -16.36 11.77
N ASP A 412 7.49 -16.92 11.10
CA ASP A 412 6.18 -17.22 11.70
C ASP A 412 5.62 -16.06 12.53
N ASN A 413 5.76 -14.84 12.00
CA ASN A 413 5.52 -13.64 12.78
C ASN A 413 4.17 -13.71 13.53
N PRO A 414 4.17 -13.75 14.88
CA PRO A 414 2.95 -13.94 15.66
C PRO A 414 1.99 -12.76 15.53
N ARG A 415 2.41 -11.64 14.93
CA ARG A 415 1.49 -10.57 14.51
C ARG A 415 0.49 -11.04 13.47
N PHE A 416 0.87 -11.96 12.59
CA PHE A 416 0.08 -12.46 11.46
C PHE A 416 -0.42 -13.90 11.71
N VAL A 417 0.42 -14.73 12.30
CA VAL A 417 0.16 -16.16 12.48
C VAL A 417 -0.68 -16.39 13.74
N SER A 418 -1.73 -17.19 13.59
CA SER A 418 -2.57 -17.62 14.72
C SER A 418 -1.89 -18.76 15.47
N PRO A 419 -1.88 -18.77 16.81
CA PRO A 419 -1.41 -19.92 17.59
C PRO A 419 -2.15 -21.23 17.27
N SER A 420 -3.40 -21.16 16.80
CA SER A 420 -4.18 -22.34 16.37
C SER A 420 -3.76 -22.87 15.01
N PHE A 421 -3.03 -22.08 14.22
CA PHE A 421 -2.53 -22.42 12.89
C PHE A 421 -1.06 -22.00 12.77
N PRO A 422 -0.15 -22.59 13.56
CA PRO A 422 1.22 -22.11 13.73
C PRO A 422 2.09 -22.24 12.48
N LEU A 423 1.64 -23.04 11.50
CA LEU A 423 2.34 -23.25 10.23
C LEU A 423 1.79 -22.38 9.09
N ALA A 424 0.82 -21.49 9.34
CA ALA A 424 0.17 -20.71 8.28
C ALA A 424 1.16 -19.92 7.41
N ALA A 425 2.26 -19.43 7.99
CA ALA A 425 3.30 -18.68 7.28
C ALA A 425 4.30 -19.55 6.51
N ARG A 426 4.21 -20.89 6.57
CA ARG A 426 5.07 -21.79 5.82
C ARG A 426 4.49 -21.99 4.41
N PRO A 427 5.19 -21.55 3.33
CA PRO A 427 4.56 -21.54 2.02
C PRO A 427 4.53 -22.90 1.30
N ASP A 428 5.09 -23.95 1.89
CA ASP A 428 5.14 -25.28 1.26
C ASP A 428 3.72 -25.78 0.94
N GLN A 429 3.56 -26.48 -0.19
CA GLN A 429 2.28 -27.09 -0.55
C GLN A 429 2.50 -28.46 -1.18
N VAL A 430 1.61 -29.39 -0.84
CA VAL A 430 1.52 -30.71 -1.45
C VAL A 430 0.08 -30.96 -1.86
N PHE A 431 -0.10 -31.54 -3.04
CA PHE A 431 -1.41 -31.88 -3.61
C PHE A 431 -1.47 -33.37 -3.90
N LEU A 432 -2.57 -34.01 -3.53
CA LEU A 432 -2.91 -35.40 -3.85
C LEU A 432 -4.18 -35.40 -4.68
N ASP A 433 -4.11 -35.86 -5.92
CA ASP A 433 -5.21 -35.82 -6.91
C ASP A 433 -5.84 -34.42 -7.07
N GLY A 434 -5.01 -33.39 -7.00
CA GLY A 434 -5.42 -32.00 -7.08
C GLY A 434 -5.99 -31.40 -5.78
N VAL A 435 -6.13 -32.20 -4.71
CA VAL A 435 -6.55 -31.72 -3.38
C VAL A 435 -5.32 -31.32 -2.57
N GLN A 436 -5.31 -30.09 -2.05
CA GLN A 436 -4.23 -29.62 -1.18
C GLN A 436 -4.26 -30.36 0.17
N LEU A 437 -3.13 -30.96 0.55
CA LEU A 437 -2.94 -31.59 1.85
C LEU A 437 -2.72 -30.52 2.94
N THR A 438 -3.06 -30.86 4.18
CA THR A 438 -2.84 -29.95 5.33
C THR A 438 -1.41 -30.05 5.83
N GLN A 439 -0.72 -28.92 6.00
CA GLN A 439 0.64 -28.91 6.54
C GLN A 439 0.64 -29.19 8.04
N VAL A 440 1.52 -30.09 8.49
CA VAL A 440 1.74 -30.43 9.89
C VAL A 440 3.24 -30.56 10.18
N THR A 441 3.61 -30.62 11.45
CA THR A 441 4.97 -31.02 11.84
C THR A 441 5.16 -32.53 11.63
N PRO A 442 6.40 -33.03 11.41
CA PRO A 442 6.64 -34.44 11.11
C PRO A 442 6.06 -35.44 12.13
N ASP A 443 6.03 -35.08 13.42
CA ASP A 443 5.46 -35.89 14.51
C ASP A 443 3.92 -35.99 14.45
N ARG A 444 3.27 -35.15 13.65
CA ARG A 444 1.81 -35.09 13.47
C ARG A 444 1.35 -35.63 12.10
N LEU A 445 2.25 -36.27 11.35
CA LEU A 445 1.97 -36.83 10.03
C LEU A 445 0.87 -37.89 10.09
N ALA A 446 -0.16 -37.75 9.26
CA ALA A 446 -1.33 -38.61 9.19
C ALA A 446 -1.96 -38.55 7.79
N PRO A 447 -2.85 -39.48 7.40
CA PRO A 447 -3.57 -39.38 6.13
C PRO A 447 -4.22 -38.01 5.93
N GLY A 448 -4.09 -37.43 4.74
CA GLY A 448 -4.55 -36.08 4.42
C GLY A 448 -3.59 -34.94 4.80
N THR A 449 -2.44 -35.25 5.40
CA THR A 449 -1.44 -34.25 5.80
C THR A 449 -0.08 -34.45 5.13
N PHE A 450 0.73 -33.38 5.14
CA PHE A 450 2.12 -33.39 4.71
C PHE A 450 3.00 -32.64 5.70
N ALA A 451 4.31 -32.92 5.71
CA ALA A 451 5.29 -32.20 6.50
C ALA A 451 6.52 -31.84 5.65
N ALA A 452 6.93 -30.57 5.72
CA ALA A 452 8.16 -30.08 5.12
C ALA A 452 9.30 -30.19 6.13
N ASP A 453 10.23 -31.12 5.92
CA ASP A 453 11.38 -31.35 6.78
C ASP A 453 12.65 -30.81 6.11
N ALA A 454 12.81 -29.49 6.19
CA ALA A 454 13.96 -28.79 5.62
C ALA A 454 15.29 -29.23 6.27
N ALA A 455 15.27 -29.70 7.52
CA ALA A 455 16.47 -30.14 8.23
C ALA A 455 17.04 -31.44 7.66
N SER A 456 16.16 -32.38 7.25
CA SER A 456 16.58 -33.61 6.57
C SER A 456 16.56 -33.53 5.04
N GLY A 457 16.10 -32.41 4.47
CA GLY A 457 15.96 -32.23 3.03
C GLY A 457 14.89 -33.16 2.43
N ARG A 458 13.75 -33.30 3.13
CA ARG A 458 12.68 -34.21 2.73
C ARG A 458 11.31 -33.56 2.76
N MET A 459 10.45 -34.03 1.88
CA MET A 459 9.01 -33.80 1.92
C MET A 459 8.32 -35.10 2.34
N LEU A 460 7.42 -35.03 3.32
CA LEU A 460 6.70 -36.18 3.86
C LEU A 460 5.20 -36.04 3.58
N ILE A 461 4.52 -37.15 3.32
CA ILE A 461 3.06 -37.25 3.24
C ILE A 461 2.57 -38.41 4.10
N GLY A 462 1.41 -38.23 4.73
CA GLY A 462 0.81 -39.30 5.53
C GLY A 462 -0.13 -40.22 4.74
N SER A 463 -0.63 -39.77 3.58
CA SER A 463 -1.41 -40.60 2.65
C SER A 463 -0.51 -41.50 1.81
N ASP A 464 -1.02 -42.65 1.37
CA ASP A 464 -0.36 -43.52 0.40
C ASP A 464 -0.35 -42.87 -0.99
N PRO A 465 0.82 -42.63 -1.62
CA PRO A 465 0.91 -42.06 -2.96
C PRO A 465 0.61 -43.07 -4.09
N SER A 466 0.50 -44.36 -3.78
CA SER A 466 0.38 -45.42 -4.78
C SER A 466 -0.90 -45.26 -5.63
N GLY A 467 -0.74 -45.10 -6.94
CA GLY A 467 -1.86 -44.90 -7.87
C GLY A 467 -2.44 -43.48 -7.88
N HIS A 468 -1.87 -42.55 -7.11
CA HIS A 468 -2.35 -41.18 -6.99
C HIS A 468 -1.39 -40.17 -7.62
N ALA A 469 -1.94 -39.05 -8.11
CA ALA A 469 -1.15 -37.94 -8.62
C ALA A 469 -0.69 -37.05 -7.46
N VAL A 470 0.59 -37.12 -7.09
CA VAL A 470 1.17 -36.23 -6.08
C VAL A 470 1.95 -35.10 -6.75
N ARG A 471 1.68 -33.86 -6.36
CA ARG A 471 2.45 -32.67 -6.78
C ARG A 471 2.99 -31.92 -5.58
N VAL A 472 4.20 -31.40 -5.69
CA VAL A 472 4.84 -30.59 -4.64
C VAL A 472 5.28 -29.26 -5.24
N SER A 473 4.98 -28.16 -4.57
CA SER A 473 5.31 -26.81 -5.02
C SER A 473 6.81 -26.55 -4.96
N ASN A 474 7.39 -26.13 -6.09
CA ASN A 474 8.83 -25.86 -6.25
C ASN A 474 9.14 -24.42 -6.71
N LYS A 475 8.13 -23.57 -6.91
CA LYS A 475 8.28 -22.16 -7.31
C LYS A 475 7.54 -21.23 -6.36
N ALA A 476 8.14 -20.06 -6.11
CA ALA A 476 7.60 -19.04 -5.22
C ALA A 476 6.62 -18.08 -5.92
N GLN A 477 6.93 -17.63 -7.13
CA GLN A 477 6.13 -16.62 -7.85
C GLN A 477 5.98 -17.00 -9.32
N ALA A 478 4.78 -16.81 -9.88
CA ALA A 478 4.48 -17.11 -11.27
C ALA A 478 4.99 -16.03 -12.21
N ILE A 479 4.53 -14.80 -11.96
CA ILE A 479 4.87 -13.66 -12.81
C ILE A 479 4.95 -12.37 -12.00
N TRP A 480 6.02 -11.60 -12.24
CA TRP A 480 6.16 -10.23 -11.79
C TRP A 480 6.28 -9.29 -12.98
N VAL A 481 5.25 -8.46 -13.16
CA VAL A 481 5.17 -7.47 -14.23
C VAL A 481 5.66 -6.13 -13.71
N GLN A 482 6.85 -5.71 -14.14
CA GLN A 482 7.45 -4.43 -13.78
C GLN A 482 7.16 -3.33 -14.82
N SER A 483 6.67 -3.69 -16.00
CA SER A 483 6.34 -2.75 -17.07
C SER A 483 4.98 -2.09 -16.89
N PRO A 484 4.82 -0.83 -17.33
CA PRO A 484 3.53 -0.18 -17.35
C PRO A 484 2.65 -0.74 -18.47
N ASP A 485 1.34 -0.58 -18.32
CA ASP A 485 0.31 -0.81 -19.35
C ASP A 485 0.29 -2.24 -19.93
N SER A 486 0.90 -3.19 -19.22
CA SER A 486 0.94 -4.60 -19.61
C SER A 486 -0.35 -5.31 -19.22
N THR A 487 -0.76 -6.25 -20.06
CA THR A 487 -1.97 -7.06 -19.87
C THR A 487 -1.60 -8.52 -19.68
N VAL A 488 -2.21 -9.17 -18.69
CA VAL A 488 -2.12 -10.60 -18.43
C VAL A 488 -3.53 -11.19 -18.40
N ARG A 489 -3.86 -12.11 -19.31
CA ARG A 489 -5.26 -12.56 -19.47
C ARG A 489 -5.48 -13.99 -19.96
N GLY A 490 -6.59 -14.60 -19.56
CA GLY A 490 -7.12 -15.81 -20.20
C GLY A 490 -6.55 -17.15 -19.78
N PHE A 491 -5.80 -17.22 -18.69
CA PHE A 491 -5.13 -18.45 -18.25
C PHE A 491 -5.19 -18.64 -16.73
N GLY A 492 -4.83 -19.84 -16.28
CA GLY A 492 -4.81 -20.19 -14.86
C GLY A 492 -3.43 -20.05 -14.21
N VAL A 493 -3.40 -19.72 -12.93
CA VAL A 493 -2.19 -19.66 -12.08
C VAL A 493 -2.45 -20.42 -10.78
N ARG A 494 -1.64 -21.43 -10.46
CA ARG A 494 -1.84 -22.25 -9.25
C ARG A 494 -0.58 -22.86 -8.64
N GLY A 495 -0.69 -23.31 -7.39
CA GLY A 495 0.30 -24.17 -6.76
C GLY A 495 1.65 -23.50 -6.52
N TYR A 496 1.70 -22.17 -6.45
CA TYR A 496 2.91 -21.44 -6.10
C TYR A 496 3.06 -21.35 -4.59
N ALA A 497 4.22 -21.79 -4.11
CA ALA A 497 4.65 -21.69 -2.72
C ALA A 497 5.09 -20.25 -2.39
N THR A 498 4.19 -19.28 -2.61
CA THR A 498 4.42 -17.84 -2.54
C THR A 498 4.69 -17.38 -1.11
N PRO A 499 5.92 -16.97 -0.77
CA PRO A 499 6.22 -16.37 0.53
C PRO A 499 5.75 -14.91 0.55
N TYR A 500 5.63 -14.34 1.75
CA TYR A 500 5.13 -12.98 1.95
C TYR A 500 5.95 -11.91 1.20
N ALA A 501 7.26 -12.12 1.09
CA ALA A 501 8.17 -11.21 0.41
C ALA A 501 7.87 -11.04 -1.10
N GLU A 502 7.28 -12.05 -1.75
CA GLU A 502 6.92 -11.98 -3.17
C GLU A 502 5.65 -11.17 -3.43
N ARG A 503 4.90 -10.84 -2.38
CA ARG A 503 3.65 -10.05 -2.39
C ARG A 503 2.49 -10.66 -3.18
N GLY A 504 2.70 -11.66 -4.04
CA GLY A 504 1.67 -12.36 -4.79
C GLY A 504 2.25 -13.40 -5.73
N ALA A 505 1.48 -14.45 -6.05
CA ALA A 505 1.83 -15.39 -7.11
C ALA A 505 1.86 -14.66 -8.47
N ILE A 506 0.96 -13.67 -8.64
CA ILE A 506 1.03 -12.64 -9.68
C ILE A 506 1.30 -11.30 -9.01
N ARG A 507 2.33 -10.58 -9.45
CA ARG A 507 2.62 -9.22 -8.99
C ARG A 507 2.60 -8.25 -10.16
N LEU A 508 1.69 -7.28 -10.13
CA LEU A 508 1.61 -6.17 -11.08
C LEU A 508 2.21 -4.94 -10.40
N GLY A 509 3.44 -4.60 -10.73
CA GLY A 509 4.26 -3.64 -9.98
C GLY A 509 4.24 -2.20 -10.49
N ASN A 510 3.49 -1.89 -11.55
CA ASN A 510 3.57 -0.60 -12.24
C ASN A 510 2.21 -0.11 -12.74
N THR A 511 2.16 1.12 -13.26
CA THR A 511 0.92 1.80 -13.66
C THR A 511 0.20 1.10 -14.81
N GLY A 512 -1.13 1.23 -14.84
CA GLY A 512 -1.95 0.82 -15.99
C GLY A 512 -2.01 -0.69 -16.23
N ALA A 513 -1.48 -1.51 -15.32
CA ALA A 513 -1.48 -2.95 -15.47
C ALA A 513 -2.91 -3.52 -15.48
N THR A 514 -3.16 -4.46 -16.37
CA THR A 514 -4.45 -5.12 -16.52
C THR A 514 -4.34 -6.62 -16.27
N ALA A 515 -5.18 -7.15 -15.39
CA ALA A 515 -5.47 -8.57 -15.27
C ALA A 515 -6.93 -8.83 -15.65
N GLU A 516 -7.16 -9.77 -16.55
CA GLU A 516 -8.49 -10.08 -17.10
C GLU A 516 -8.68 -11.59 -17.29
N ASN A 517 -9.83 -12.15 -16.89
CA ASN A 517 -10.14 -13.58 -17.13
C ASN A 517 -9.01 -14.52 -16.67
N LEU A 518 -8.52 -14.33 -15.44
CA LEU A 518 -7.56 -15.23 -14.82
C LEU A 518 -8.23 -16.06 -13.73
N VAL A 519 -7.90 -17.35 -13.71
CA VAL A 519 -8.19 -18.23 -12.58
C VAL A 519 -6.94 -18.32 -11.72
N ILE A 520 -6.98 -17.80 -10.50
CA ILE A 520 -5.85 -17.74 -9.57
C ILE A 520 -6.25 -18.55 -8.35
N GLN A 521 -5.63 -19.71 -8.16
CA GLN A 521 -6.07 -20.64 -7.12
C GLN A 521 -4.93 -21.35 -6.41
N ASP A 522 -5.16 -21.76 -5.17
CA ASP A 522 -4.30 -22.71 -4.45
C ASP A 522 -2.84 -22.24 -4.33
N ASN A 523 -2.63 -20.95 -4.06
CA ASN A 523 -1.30 -20.36 -3.85
C ASN A 523 -1.07 -20.09 -2.36
N ALA A 524 0.17 -20.27 -1.89
CA ALA A 524 0.43 -20.42 -0.46
C ALA A 524 0.16 -19.16 0.41
N MET A 525 0.29 -17.95 -0.13
CA MET A 525 -0.06 -16.72 0.59
C MET A 525 -0.97 -15.81 -0.23
N ILE A 526 -0.41 -14.92 -1.04
CA ILE A 526 -1.18 -13.91 -1.76
C ILE A 526 -1.40 -14.36 -3.21
N GLY A 527 -2.64 -14.34 -3.68
CA GLY A 527 -2.98 -14.74 -5.05
C GLY A 527 -2.44 -13.76 -6.09
N ILE A 528 -2.96 -12.53 -6.06
CA ILE A 528 -2.52 -11.44 -6.93
C ILE A 528 -2.32 -10.16 -6.13
N ASN A 529 -1.27 -9.41 -6.48
CA ASN A 529 -1.02 -8.10 -5.91
C ASN A 529 -0.80 -7.04 -6.97
N LEU A 530 -1.52 -5.92 -6.84
CA LEU A 530 -1.38 -4.75 -7.71
C LEU A 530 -0.78 -3.58 -6.94
N GLU A 531 0.21 -2.94 -7.54
CA GLU A 531 0.90 -1.77 -7.02
C GLU A 531 0.78 -0.65 -8.06
N ASN A 532 0.85 0.60 -7.59
CA ASN A 532 0.81 1.78 -8.47
C ASN A 532 -0.57 2.02 -9.12
N ASN A 533 -0.68 3.11 -9.89
CA ASN A 533 -1.97 3.71 -10.27
C ASN A 533 -2.57 3.15 -11.58
N GLY A 534 -3.88 3.33 -11.78
CA GLY A 534 -4.60 3.02 -13.03
C GLY A 534 -4.78 1.54 -13.30
N GLY A 535 -4.62 0.70 -12.27
CA GLY A 535 -4.73 -0.74 -12.39
C GLY A 535 -6.15 -1.23 -12.64
N THR A 536 -6.31 -2.23 -13.51
CA THR A 536 -7.62 -2.87 -13.77
C THR A 536 -7.55 -4.36 -13.49
N LEU A 537 -8.36 -4.81 -12.54
CA LEU A 537 -8.59 -6.21 -12.21
C LEU A 537 -10.03 -6.55 -12.57
N SER A 538 -10.25 -7.35 -13.61
CA SER A 538 -11.61 -7.62 -14.09
C SER A 538 -11.81 -9.09 -14.40
N LYS A 539 -13.00 -9.62 -14.09
CA LYS A 539 -13.36 -11.02 -14.39
C LYS A 539 -12.32 -12.01 -13.86
N LEU A 540 -11.90 -11.83 -12.62
CA LEU A 540 -10.96 -12.75 -11.98
C LEU A 540 -11.71 -13.79 -11.17
N THR A 541 -11.22 -15.02 -11.13
CA THR A 541 -11.60 -15.99 -10.10
C THR A 541 -10.40 -16.21 -9.20
N VAL A 542 -10.43 -15.67 -7.98
CA VAL A 542 -9.34 -15.75 -7.00
C VAL A 542 -9.80 -16.54 -5.78
N GLU A 543 -9.25 -17.73 -5.60
CA GLU A 543 -9.73 -18.64 -4.56
C GLU A 543 -8.63 -19.43 -3.85
N ARG A 544 -8.86 -19.76 -2.58
CA ARG A 544 -7.97 -20.59 -1.78
C ARG A 544 -6.50 -20.11 -1.76
N SER A 545 -6.29 -18.80 -1.83
CA SER A 545 -4.98 -18.22 -1.51
C SER A 545 -4.81 -18.22 0.01
N GLY A 546 -3.63 -18.62 0.48
CA GLY A 546 -3.42 -18.95 1.89
C GLY A 546 -3.54 -17.78 2.87
N LEU A 547 -3.22 -16.55 2.46
CA LEU A 547 -3.28 -15.33 3.26
C LEU A 547 -4.35 -14.34 2.76
N LEU A 548 -4.26 -13.94 1.49
CA LEU A 548 -5.07 -12.89 0.89
C LEU A 548 -5.34 -13.22 -0.58
N GLY A 549 -6.57 -13.00 -1.05
CA GLY A 549 -6.89 -13.15 -2.47
C GLY A 549 -6.22 -12.07 -3.31
N ILE A 550 -6.64 -10.82 -3.10
CA ILE A 550 -6.16 -9.63 -3.82
C ILE A 550 -5.54 -8.64 -2.83
N GLY A 551 -4.25 -8.36 -2.99
CA GLY A 551 -3.55 -7.27 -2.30
C GLY A 551 -3.38 -6.05 -3.19
N THR A 552 -3.61 -4.85 -2.67
CA THR A 552 -3.20 -3.63 -3.34
C THR A 552 -2.66 -2.61 -2.35
N ASN A 553 -1.65 -1.86 -2.77
CA ASN A 553 -1.07 -0.77 -1.98
C ASN A 553 -0.58 0.34 -2.89
N ALA A 554 -0.88 1.58 -2.52
CA ALA A 554 -0.45 2.75 -3.25
C ALA A 554 -0.98 2.79 -4.70
N SER A 555 -2.28 2.52 -4.89
CA SER A 555 -2.89 2.34 -6.22
C SER A 555 -4.07 3.28 -6.43
N TYR A 556 -3.82 4.47 -7.00
CA TYR A 556 -4.90 5.39 -7.38
C TYR A 556 -5.61 4.89 -8.63
N ASP A 557 -6.88 5.28 -8.79
CA ASP A 557 -7.70 5.00 -9.96
C ASP A 557 -7.76 3.48 -10.28
N LEU A 558 -7.74 2.68 -9.22
CA LEU A 558 -7.87 1.23 -9.27
C LEU A 558 -9.32 0.82 -9.51
N SER A 559 -9.53 -0.16 -10.39
CA SER A 559 -10.81 -0.81 -10.63
C SER A 559 -10.74 -2.31 -10.38
N ILE A 560 -11.64 -2.84 -9.55
CA ILE A 560 -11.87 -4.28 -9.34
C ILE A 560 -13.32 -4.59 -9.68
N THR A 561 -13.54 -5.34 -10.76
CA THR A 561 -14.88 -5.52 -11.35
C THR A 561 -15.18 -6.94 -11.77
N ASP A 562 -16.47 -7.29 -11.73
CA ASP A 562 -17.01 -8.54 -12.30
C ASP A 562 -16.28 -9.80 -11.84
N SER A 563 -15.71 -9.84 -10.63
CA SER A 563 -14.81 -10.90 -10.17
C SER A 563 -15.43 -11.77 -9.06
N VAL A 564 -14.87 -12.96 -8.87
CA VAL A 564 -15.16 -13.90 -7.78
C VAL A 564 -13.91 -14.01 -6.90
N ILE A 565 -14.01 -13.62 -5.63
CA ILE A 565 -12.93 -13.63 -4.64
C ILE A 565 -13.42 -14.38 -3.40
N ARG A 566 -13.09 -15.67 -3.32
CA ARG A 566 -13.70 -16.53 -2.30
C ARG A 566 -12.75 -17.49 -1.62
N GLN A 567 -13.07 -17.89 -0.39
CA GLN A 567 -12.32 -18.91 0.36
C GLN A 567 -10.82 -18.59 0.49
N ASN A 568 -10.45 -17.32 0.46
CA ASN A 568 -9.08 -16.88 0.73
C ASN A 568 -8.85 -16.76 2.24
N ASN A 569 -7.58 -16.57 2.61
CA ASN A 569 -7.05 -16.89 3.94
C ASN A 569 -7.16 -18.40 4.23
N TRP A 570 -6.90 -19.25 3.23
CA TRP A 570 -7.04 -20.70 3.31
C TRP A 570 -6.13 -21.33 4.38
N GLN A 571 -5.00 -20.69 4.71
CA GLN A 571 -4.08 -21.13 5.77
C GLN A 571 -4.43 -20.57 7.15
N ARG A 572 -5.54 -19.82 7.29
CA ARG A 572 -6.12 -19.38 8.57
C ARG A 572 -5.19 -18.46 9.38
N PHE A 573 -4.57 -17.49 8.71
CA PHE A 573 -3.90 -16.37 9.38
C PHE A 573 -4.90 -15.58 10.23
N LYS A 574 -4.39 -14.80 11.19
CA LYS A 574 -5.19 -13.86 11.99
C LYS A 574 -5.93 -12.89 11.08
N GLU A 575 -7.08 -12.41 11.54
CA GLU A 575 -7.91 -11.46 10.80
C GLU A 575 -7.16 -10.17 10.48
N ALA A 576 -6.46 -9.63 11.47
CA ALA A 576 -5.56 -8.49 11.35
C ALA A 576 -4.10 -8.98 11.36
N PRO A 577 -3.19 -8.30 10.64
CA PRO A 577 -3.39 -7.00 10.02
C PRO A 577 -3.77 -7.03 8.54
N VAL A 578 -3.97 -8.19 7.88
CA VAL A 578 -4.03 -8.21 6.39
C VAL A 578 -4.99 -9.22 5.76
N SER A 579 -5.26 -10.35 6.40
CA SER A 579 -5.82 -11.53 5.70
C SER A 579 -7.26 -11.33 5.22
N GLY A 580 -7.66 -12.08 4.19
CA GLY A 580 -9.05 -12.08 3.72
C GLY A 580 -9.22 -12.20 2.21
N GLY A 581 -10.31 -11.62 1.70
CA GLY A 581 -10.58 -11.57 0.27
C GLY A 581 -9.73 -10.52 -0.44
N ILE A 582 -9.98 -9.26 -0.11
CA ILE A 582 -9.35 -8.09 -0.74
C ILE A 582 -8.89 -7.12 0.34
N LYS A 583 -7.64 -6.65 0.25
CA LYS A 583 -7.15 -5.51 1.02
C LYS A 583 -6.56 -4.44 0.13
N ILE A 584 -7.00 -3.20 0.32
CA ILE A 584 -6.58 -2.01 -0.44
C ILE A 584 -6.07 -0.98 0.54
N THR A 585 -4.82 -0.55 0.36
CA THR A 585 -4.20 0.48 1.20
C THR A 585 -3.69 1.67 0.40
N ARG A 586 -3.76 2.85 1.01
CA ARG A 586 -3.22 4.11 0.47
C ARG A 586 -3.67 4.34 -0.98
N ALA A 587 -4.97 4.48 -1.21
CA ALA A 587 -5.51 4.56 -2.56
C ALA A 587 -6.50 5.72 -2.73
N ARG A 588 -6.70 6.18 -3.96
CA ARG A 588 -7.62 7.27 -4.29
C ARG A 588 -8.42 6.93 -5.53
N GLY A 589 -9.71 7.25 -5.57
CA GLY A 589 -10.54 6.98 -6.74
C GLY A 589 -10.78 5.48 -6.98
N VAL A 590 -10.83 4.68 -5.90
CA VAL A 590 -11.01 3.22 -5.98
C VAL A 590 -12.43 2.87 -6.40
N THR A 591 -12.57 1.94 -7.33
CA THR A 591 -13.86 1.32 -7.69
C THR A 591 -13.81 -0.18 -7.43
N VAL A 592 -14.72 -0.68 -6.61
CA VAL A 592 -14.97 -2.11 -6.41
C VAL A 592 -16.44 -2.36 -6.73
N SER A 593 -16.72 -2.96 -7.88
CA SER A 593 -18.12 -3.14 -8.31
C SER A 593 -18.44 -4.49 -8.93
N ASN A 594 -19.69 -4.94 -8.70
CA ASN A 594 -20.23 -6.17 -9.27
C ASN A 594 -19.35 -7.42 -8.97
N ASN A 595 -18.75 -7.52 -7.78
CA ASN A 595 -17.95 -8.67 -7.39
C ASN A 595 -18.71 -9.61 -6.43
N ASP A 596 -18.43 -10.91 -6.50
CA ASP A 596 -18.71 -11.88 -5.43
C ASP A 596 -17.48 -12.01 -4.53
N ILE A 597 -17.60 -11.56 -3.28
CA ILE A 597 -16.54 -11.54 -2.27
C ILE A 597 -17.04 -12.38 -1.09
N SER A 598 -16.92 -13.70 -1.18
CA SER A 598 -17.63 -14.61 -0.28
C SER A 598 -16.77 -15.64 0.42
N ARG A 599 -17.20 -16.06 1.61
CA ARG A 599 -16.64 -17.19 2.37
C ARG A 599 -15.14 -17.09 2.59
N ASN A 600 -14.59 -15.88 2.66
CA ASN A 600 -13.18 -15.69 3.04
C ASN A 600 -13.06 -15.89 4.56
N TYR A 601 -12.00 -16.53 5.00
CA TYR A 601 -11.77 -16.86 6.41
C TYR A 601 -11.20 -15.66 7.20
N SER A 602 -11.72 -14.47 6.93
CA SER A 602 -11.39 -13.18 7.56
C SER A 602 -12.38 -12.13 7.01
N SER A 603 -11.96 -10.87 6.82
CA SER A 603 -12.72 -9.84 6.13
C SER A 603 -12.86 -10.13 4.63
N GLY A 604 -14.00 -9.72 4.05
CA GLY A 604 -14.25 -9.78 2.60
C GLY A 604 -13.47 -8.70 1.85
N LEU A 605 -13.92 -7.45 1.97
CA LEU A 605 -13.25 -6.27 1.43
C LEU A 605 -12.76 -5.37 2.57
N TRP A 606 -11.47 -5.02 2.57
CA TRP A 606 -10.88 -4.10 3.55
C TRP A 606 -10.18 -2.93 2.86
N LEU A 607 -10.76 -1.75 2.98
CA LEU A 607 -10.13 -0.47 2.63
C LEU A 607 -9.49 0.10 3.89
N ASP A 608 -8.18 0.29 3.89
CA ASP A 608 -7.40 0.65 5.08
C ASP A 608 -6.32 1.67 4.74
N GLU A 609 -5.72 2.31 5.75
CA GLU A 609 -4.52 3.14 5.60
C GLU A 609 -4.67 4.24 4.52
N SER A 610 -5.59 5.19 4.72
CA SER A 610 -5.82 6.36 3.85
C SER A 610 -6.38 6.04 2.46
N VAL A 611 -7.51 5.34 2.37
CA VAL A 611 -8.26 5.22 1.12
C VAL A 611 -9.26 6.37 0.98
N TYR A 612 -9.19 7.12 -0.12
CA TYR A 612 -10.05 8.29 -0.37
C TYR A 612 -10.86 8.15 -1.67
N ASP A 613 -12.11 8.64 -1.69
CA ASP A 613 -12.99 8.62 -2.86
C ASP A 613 -13.28 7.19 -3.38
N SER A 614 -13.72 6.31 -2.47
CA SER A 614 -14.00 4.91 -2.79
C SER A 614 -15.45 4.70 -3.23
N LYS A 615 -15.66 3.90 -4.28
CA LYS A 615 -16.98 3.45 -4.74
C LYS A 615 -17.08 1.93 -4.59
N VAL A 616 -17.90 1.47 -3.66
CA VAL A 616 -18.18 0.05 -3.39
C VAL A 616 -19.61 -0.25 -3.79
N ILE A 617 -19.81 -0.74 -5.02
CA ILE A 617 -21.11 -0.72 -5.70
C ILE A 617 -21.56 -2.10 -6.17
N GLY A 618 -22.76 -2.55 -5.78
CA GLY A 618 -23.37 -3.75 -6.38
C GLY A 618 -22.65 -5.07 -6.08
N ASN A 619 -21.83 -5.13 -5.03
CA ASN A 619 -21.09 -6.34 -4.66
C ASN A 619 -21.95 -7.29 -3.81
N THR A 620 -21.64 -8.57 -3.87
CA THR A 620 -22.09 -9.58 -2.93
C THR A 620 -20.96 -9.86 -1.95
N ALA A 621 -21.11 -9.50 -0.69
CA ALA A 621 -20.17 -9.80 0.38
C ALA A 621 -20.82 -10.78 1.36
N ASP A 622 -20.68 -12.08 1.09
CA ASP A 622 -21.46 -13.13 1.76
C ASP A 622 -20.59 -14.12 2.57
N GLY A 623 -20.96 -14.37 3.82
CA GLY A 623 -20.37 -15.43 4.64
C GLY A 623 -18.88 -15.26 4.95
N ASN A 624 -18.35 -14.03 4.88
CA ASN A 624 -16.97 -13.75 5.32
C ASN A 624 -16.90 -13.86 6.84
N GLU A 625 -15.92 -14.58 7.38
CA GLU A 625 -15.90 -14.99 8.80
C GLU A 625 -15.90 -13.80 9.77
N TRP A 626 -15.28 -12.68 9.39
CA TRP A 626 -15.14 -11.50 10.26
C TRP A 626 -16.03 -10.32 9.81
N THR A 627 -15.58 -9.53 8.84
CA THR A 627 -16.35 -8.37 8.33
C THR A 627 -16.67 -8.55 6.85
N GLY A 628 -17.89 -8.26 6.41
CA GLY A 628 -18.23 -8.24 4.99
C GLY A 628 -17.43 -7.17 4.23
N ILE A 629 -17.65 -5.90 4.60
CA ILE A 629 -16.95 -4.72 4.06
C ILE A 629 -16.41 -3.87 5.22
N GLN A 630 -15.14 -3.51 5.17
CA GLN A 630 -14.46 -2.71 6.18
C GLN A 630 -13.87 -1.45 5.56
N LEU A 631 -14.29 -0.30 6.06
CA LEU A 631 -13.71 1.00 5.80
C LEU A 631 -12.95 1.43 7.06
N GLU A 632 -11.63 1.47 6.98
CA GLU A 632 -10.74 1.80 8.08
C GLU A 632 -9.78 2.91 7.70
N LEU A 633 -9.54 3.87 8.61
CA LEU A 633 -8.58 4.97 8.41
C LEU A 633 -8.73 5.67 7.04
N SER A 634 -9.96 5.87 6.60
CA SER A 634 -10.29 6.27 5.23
C SER A 634 -11.20 7.51 5.23
N SER A 635 -11.55 8.03 4.06
CA SER A 635 -12.46 9.18 3.95
C SER A 635 -13.15 9.20 2.59
N LYS A 636 -14.34 9.80 2.51
CA LYS A 636 -15.12 9.93 1.27
C LYS A 636 -15.38 8.58 0.59
N ALA A 637 -16.43 7.89 1.02
CA ALA A 637 -16.79 6.59 0.48
C ALA A 637 -18.29 6.50 0.13
N VAL A 638 -18.61 5.86 -0.98
CA VAL A 638 -19.97 5.43 -1.34
C VAL A 638 -20.04 3.92 -1.25
N VAL A 639 -20.91 3.40 -0.40
CA VAL A 639 -21.24 1.98 -0.30
C VAL A 639 -22.69 1.82 -0.70
N ALA A 640 -22.95 1.37 -1.93
CA ALA A 640 -24.32 1.33 -2.44
C ALA A 640 -24.68 0.10 -3.25
N GLY A 641 -25.94 -0.35 -3.14
CA GLY A 641 -26.44 -1.47 -3.94
C GLY A 641 -25.84 -2.83 -3.57
N ASN A 642 -25.13 -2.95 -2.44
CA ASN A 642 -24.47 -4.20 -2.08
C ASN A 642 -25.42 -5.13 -1.31
N THR A 643 -25.23 -6.44 -1.49
CA THR A 643 -25.78 -7.48 -0.62
C THR A 643 -24.67 -7.92 0.32
N ILE A 644 -24.83 -7.67 1.62
CA ILE A 644 -23.85 -7.97 2.65
C ILE A 644 -24.51 -8.93 3.63
N THR A 645 -24.02 -10.15 3.73
CA THR A 645 -24.65 -11.20 4.52
C THR A 645 -23.65 -12.08 5.26
N GLY A 646 -24.01 -12.58 6.44
CA GLY A 646 -23.19 -13.55 7.19
C GLY A 646 -21.88 -13.00 7.77
N GLY A 647 -21.36 -13.65 8.82
CA GLY A 647 -20.11 -13.23 9.50
C GLY A 647 -20.33 -12.55 10.85
N LYS A 648 -19.32 -11.85 11.37
CA LYS A 648 -19.44 -11.10 12.64
C LYS A 648 -20.04 -9.72 12.43
N ALA A 649 -19.54 -8.98 11.45
CA ALA A 649 -20.03 -7.65 11.10
C ALA A 649 -20.32 -7.54 9.60
N GLY A 650 -21.38 -6.83 9.23
CA GLY A 650 -21.66 -6.55 7.82
C GLY A 650 -20.75 -5.47 7.26
N LEU A 651 -21.01 -4.23 7.64
CA LEU A 651 -20.21 -3.07 7.27
C LEU A 651 -19.55 -2.47 8.51
N GLN A 652 -18.23 -2.34 8.50
CA GLN A 652 -17.49 -1.62 9.52
C GLN A 652 -17.00 -0.27 8.98
N ILE A 653 -17.25 0.80 9.73
CA ILE A 653 -16.76 2.16 9.47
C ILE A 653 -15.94 2.57 10.68
N PHE A 654 -14.62 2.59 10.54
CA PHE A 654 -13.68 2.76 11.64
C PHE A 654 -12.69 3.88 11.32
N ASN A 655 -12.64 4.91 12.17
CA ASN A 655 -11.80 6.09 11.96
C ASN A 655 -11.96 6.65 10.53
N THR A 656 -13.19 6.72 10.06
CA THR A 656 -13.50 7.03 8.66
C THR A 656 -14.65 8.03 8.56
N ASP A 657 -14.47 9.09 7.77
CA ASP A 657 -15.48 10.13 7.57
C ASP A 657 -16.00 10.26 6.14
N ASP A 658 -17.08 11.02 5.99
CA ASP A 658 -17.73 11.30 4.70
C ASP A 658 -18.19 10.02 3.98
N VAL A 659 -18.98 9.20 4.69
CA VAL A 659 -19.45 7.90 4.19
C VAL A 659 -20.93 7.96 3.84
N ARG A 660 -21.28 7.54 2.63
CA ARG A 660 -22.65 7.45 2.12
C ARG A 660 -23.01 5.99 1.87
N VAL A 661 -23.91 5.45 2.69
CA VAL A 661 -24.38 4.07 2.67
C VAL A 661 -25.82 4.05 2.15
N PHE A 662 -25.99 3.67 0.89
CA PHE A 662 -27.29 3.77 0.20
C PHE A 662 -27.76 2.44 -0.35
N ASN A 663 -29.02 2.06 -0.15
CA ASN A 663 -29.62 0.95 -0.90
C ASN A 663 -28.84 -0.36 -0.78
N ASN A 664 -28.37 -0.73 0.42
CA ASN A 664 -27.75 -2.02 0.66
C ASN A 664 -28.72 -2.97 1.37
N SER A 665 -28.59 -4.27 1.10
CA SER A 665 -29.29 -5.34 1.81
C SER A 665 -28.32 -6.00 2.79
N ILE A 666 -28.57 -5.88 4.10
CA ILE A 666 -27.62 -6.19 5.18
C ILE A 666 -28.27 -7.18 6.15
N GLY A 667 -27.78 -8.41 6.32
CA GLY A 667 -28.37 -9.37 7.28
C GLY A 667 -27.53 -10.61 7.63
N GLY A 668 -27.99 -11.41 8.58
CA GLY A 668 -27.39 -12.71 8.93
C GLY A 668 -26.08 -12.66 9.73
N PHE A 669 -25.74 -11.52 10.35
CA PHE A 669 -24.51 -11.39 11.14
C PHE A 669 -24.66 -11.93 12.55
N SER A 670 -23.56 -12.26 13.21
CA SER A 670 -23.54 -12.70 14.61
C SER A 670 -23.37 -11.55 15.61
N GLN A 671 -22.87 -10.37 15.19
CA GLN A 671 -22.66 -9.23 16.09
C GLN A 671 -23.31 -7.93 15.59
N PHE A 672 -22.95 -7.45 14.40
CA PHE A 672 -23.33 -6.12 13.94
C PHE A 672 -23.77 -6.12 12.47
N GLY A 673 -24.87 -5.44 12.14
CA GLY A 673 -25.18 -5.09 10.75
C GLY A 673 -24.18 -4.05 10.24
N ILE A 674 -24.23 -2.84 10.81
CA ILE A 674 -23.25 -1.78 10.60
C ILE A 674 -22.59 -1.46 11.95
N LYS A 675 -21.26 -1.44 11.99
CA LYS A 675 -20.45 -1.06 13.15
C LYS A 675 -19.66 0.21 12.85
N ILE A 676 -19.93 1.27 13.59
CA ILE A 676 -19.30 2.58 13.47
C ILE A 676 -18.48 2.84 14.73
N THR A 677 -17.16 2.97 14.59
CA THR A 677 -16.25 3.11 15.73
C THR A 677 -15.18 4.18 15.52
N GLN A 678 -14.62 4.64 16.63
CA GLN A 678 -13.48 5.53 16.69
C GLN A 678 -12.47 4.99 17.72
N ASP A 679 -11.18 5.12 17.41
CA ASP A 679 -10.09 4.98 18.38
C ASP A 679 -9.20 6.24 18.40
N GLU A 680 -8.08 6.20 19.13
CA GLU A 680 -7.15 7.31 19.31
C GLU A 680 -6.34 7.70 18.06
N ARG A 681 -6.27 6.85 17.03
CA ARG A 681 -5.43 7.11 15.85
C ARG A 681 -5.91 8.36 15.12
N ARG A 682 -4.97 9.20 14.71
CA ARG A 682 -5.21 10.39 13.90
C ARG A 682 -4.21 10.44 12.76
N GLN A 683 -4.67 10.87 11.59
CA GLN A 683 -3.82 10.94 10.41
C GLN A 683 -2.59 11.83 10.67
N ALA A 684 -2.78 12.93 11.40
CA ALA A 684 -1.73 13.89 11.73
C ALA A 684 -0.60 13.34 12.63
N THR A 685 -0.88 12.33 13.46
CA THR A 685 0.04 11.89 14.54
C THR A 685 0.41 10.42 14.51
N ALA A 686 -0.29 9.59 13.73
CA ALA A 686 0.02 8.17 13.66
C ALA A 686 1.41 7.91 13.08
N SER A 687 2.03 6.78 13.44
CA SER A 687 3.35 6.39 12.94
C SER A 687 3.31 5.65 11.61
N THR A 688 2.14 5.10 11.24
CA THR A 688 1.92 4.26 10.07
C THR A 688 0.51 4.46 9.53
N GLY A 689 0.26 4.01 8.30
CA GLY A 689 -1.05 4.08 7.64
C GLY A 689 -1.30 5.32 6.78
N GLN A 690 -0.50 6.38 6.88
CA GLN A 690 -0.66 7.53 5.99
C GLN A 690 -0.23 7.21 4.55
N ASP A 691 -0.93 7.82 3.59
CA ASP A 691 -0.45 7.86 2.21
C ASP A 691 0.62 8.95 2.07
N ARG A 692 1.88 8.52 1.98
CA ARG A 692 3.05 9.41 1.87
C ARG A 692 3.10 10.24 0.58
N ARG A 693 2.21 9.99 -0.39
CA ARG A 693 2.06 10.81 -1.60
C ARG A 693 1.18 12.04 -1.38
N ARG A 694 0.62 12.20 -0.17
CA ARG A 694 -0.24 13.32 0.22
C ARG A 694 0.46 14.16 1.30
N PRO A 695 0.12 15.45 1.44
CA PRO A 695 0.59 16.26 2.56
C PRO A 695 0.30 15.60 3.90
N LEU A 696 1.09 15.91 4.93
CA LEU A 696 0.87 15.44 6.30
C LEU A 696 0.68 16.66 7.23
N PRO A 697 -0.50 16.83 7.87
CA PRO A 697 -1.68 16.02 7.68
C PRO A 697 -2.29 16.18 6.28
N ASP A 698 -2.96 15.14 5.81
CA ASP A 698 -3.65 15.16 4.53
C ASP A 698 -4.96 15.92 4.72
N PRO A 699 -5.16 17.08 4.05
CA PRO A 699 -6.33 17.92 4.30
C PRO A 699 -7.66 17.25 3.92
N THR A 700 -7.60 16.12 3.21
CA THR A 700 -8.77 15.33 2.81
C THR A 700 -8.98 14.08 3.65
N MET A 701 -8.16 13.84 4.69
CA MET A 701 -8.15 12.60 5.45
C MET A 701 -7.86 12.88 6.93
N THR A 702 -8.88 12.78 7.79
CA THR A 702 -8.73 13.14 9.21
C THR A 702 -8.52 11.93 10.13
N TRP A 703 -9.01 10.75 9.71
CA TRP A 703 -9.20 9.55 10.55
C TRP A 703 -10.12 9.78 11.76
N VAL A 704 -11.07 10.71 11.61
CA VAL A 704 -12.04 11.05 12.65
C VAL A 704 -13.43 10.64 12.17
N THR A 705 -13.99 9.58 12.72
CA THR A 705 -15.28 9.05 12.30
C THR A 705 -16.38 10.10 12.37
N GLY A 706 -17.12 10.27 11.27
CA GLY A 706 -18.26 11.17 11.21
C GLY A 706 -18.73 11.50 9.79
N LYS A 707 -19.73 12.37 9.66
CA LYS A 707 -20.39 12.73 8.39
C LYS A 707 -20.87 11.47 7.64
N ILE A 708 -21.73 10.70 8.29
CA ILE A 708 -22.20 9.42 7.75
C ILE A 708 -23.68 9.52 7.41
N THR A 709 -24.03 9.18 6.18
CA THR A 709 -25.43 9.03 5.76
C THR A 709 -25.74 7.57 5.55
N ILE A 710 -26.74 7.05 6.25
CA ILE A 710 -27.25 5.69 6.07
C ILE A 710 -28.69 5.81 5.61
N ALA A 711 -28.92 5.55 4.33
CA ALA A 711 -30.23 5.71 3.76
C ALA A 711 -30.68 4.58 2.83
N ASN A 712 -31.99 4.34 2.84
CA ASN A 712 -32.63 3.38 1.92
C ASN A 712 -32.10 1.94 2.06
N ASN A 713 -31.50 1.55 3.18
CA ASN A 713 -30.98 0.20 3.39
C ASN A 713 -32.04 -0.72 4.00
N ALA A 714 -31.94 -2.01 3.72
CA ALA A 714 -32.74 -3.06 4.36
C ALA A 714 -31.87 -3.87 5.33
N PHE A 715 -32.33 -4.01 6.57
CA PHE A 715 -31.65 -4.79 7.61
C PHE A 715 -32.43 -6.06 7.93
N GLY A 716 -31.91 -7.21 7.52
CA GLY A 716 -32.40 -8.55 7.83
C GLY A 716 -32.08 -9.00 9.26
N SER A 717 -32.54 -10.19 9.63
CA SER A 717 -32.31 -10.76 10.95
C SER A 717 -30.82 -10.93 11.27
N GLY A 718 -30.47 -11.01 12.56
CA GLY A 718 -29.11 -11.28 13.02
C GLY A 718 -28.47 -10.14 13.83
N GLY A 719 -27.44 -10.51 14.56
CA GLY A 719 -26.59 -9.62 15.35
C GLY A 719 -27.17 -9.22 16.70
N SER A 720 -26.34 -8.53 17.47
CA SER A 720 -26.74 -7.83 18.69
C SER A 720 -27.28 -6.43 18.37
N TYR A 721 -26.80 -5.82 17.28
CA TYR A 721 -27.23 -4.50 16.81
C TYR A 721 -27.29 -4.46 15.28
N GLN A 722 -28.33 -3.85 14.71
CA GLN A 722 -28.39 -3.61 13.26
C GLN A 722 -27.51 -2.42 12.87
N VAL A 723 -27.47 -1.37 13.67
CA VAL A 723 -26.47 -0.30 13.62
C VAL A 723 -25.90 -0.08 15.02
N PHE A 724 -24.58 -0.02 15.14
CA PHE A 724 -23.90 0.23 16.40
C PHE A 724 -22.91 1.37 16.25
N VAL A 725 -22.99 2.38 17.11
CA VAL A 725 -22.10 3.54 17.12
C VAL A 725 -21.46 3.69 18.50
N LEU A 726 -20.14 3.63 18.57
CA LEU A 726 -19.39 3.90 19.79
C LEU A 726 -17.98 4.38 19.48
N ASP A 727 -17.62 5.57 19.97
CA ASP A 727 -16.21 5.91 20.17
C ASP A 727 -15.70 5.10 21.35
N GLY A 728 -14.66 4.30 21.16
CA GLY A 728 -14.12 3.45 22.22
C GLY A 728 -13.00 4.11 23.03
N LYS A 729 -12.51 5.29 22.63
CA LYS A 729 -11.23 5.82 23.12
C LYS A 729 -11.16 7.33 23.28
N THR A 730 -11.89 8.12 22.50
CA THR A 730 -11.67 9.59 22.41
C THR A 730 -12.78 10.45 23.00
N ASN A 731 -13.71 9.85 23.74
CA ASN A 731 -14.81 10.50 24.45
C ASN A 731 -15.76 11.30 23.55
N ARG A 732 -15.82 10.99 22.24
CA ARG A 732 -16.71 11.65 21.31
C ARG A 732 -18.08 10.99 21.35
N PRO A 733 -19.14 11.69 21.79
CA PRO A 733 -20.49 11.13 21.72
C PRO A 733 -20.92 10.94 20.28
N ALA A 734 -21.74 9.91 20.01
CA ALA A 734 -22.27 9.64 18.67
C ALA A 734 -23.03 10.84 18.07
N ASP A 735 -23.66 11.67 18.92
CA ASP A 735 -24.35 12.91 18.50
C ASP A 735 -23.41 13.94 17.85
N SER A 736 -22.12 13.92 18.18
CA SER A 736 -21.11 14.80 17.56
C SER A 736 -20.56 14.29 16.23
N MET A 737 -20.93 13.07 15.81
CA MET A 737 -20.37 12.43 14.62
C MET A 737 -21.13 12.77 13.34
N GLY A 738 -22.26 13.50 13.40
CA GLY A 738 -23.00 13.89 12.19
C GLY A 738 -23.52 12.69 11.38
N ILE A 739 -24.12 11.71 12.08
CA ILE A 739 -24.69 10.50 11.48
C ILE A 739 -26.18 10.71 11.22
N SER A 740 -26.68 10.33 10.04
CA SER A 740 -28.10 10.35 9.70
C SER A 740 -28.63 8.97 9.30
N LEU A 741 -29.86 8.67 9.73
CA LEU A 741 -30.53 7.38 9.52
C LEU A 741 -31.93 7.63 8.95
N THR A 742 -32.12 7.53 7.64
CA THR A 742 -33.42 7.83 7.02
C THR A 742 -33.72 6.96 5.80
N GLY A 743 -34.98 6.67 5.51
CA GLY A 743 -35.38 5.79 4.43
C GLY A 743 -35.10 4.30 4.66
N ASN A 744 -34.61 3.88 5.83
CA ASN A 744 -34.21 2.49 6.06
C ASN A 744 -35.38 1.62 6.55
N ALA A 745 -35.33 0.33 6.22
CA ALA A 745 -36.18 -0.69 6.81
C ALA A 745 -35.35 -1.52 7.80
N PHE A 746 -35.72 -1.43 9.08
CA PHE A 746 -35.11 -2.21 10.15
C PHE A 746 -35.94 -3.46 10.46
N ASN A 747 -35.28 -4.45 11.06
CA ASN A 747 -35.98 -5.50 11.78
C ASN A 747 -36.44 -5.00 13.16
N GLN A 748 -37.63 -5.38 13.58
CA GLN A 748 -38.15 -4.99 14.89
C GLN A 748 -37.50 -5.82 16.00
N ARG A 749 -37.23 -5.17 17.13
CA ARG A 749 -36.86 -5.84 18.37
C ARG A 749 -38.08 -6.04 19.25
N ARG A 750 -38.36 -7.27 19.67
CA ARG A 750 -39.42 -7.60 20.65
C ARG A 750 -38.88 -8.20 21.93
N THR A 751 -37.76 -8.90 21.86
CA THR A 751 -37.12 -9.52 23.02
C THR A 751 -35.67 -9.07 23.17
N THR A 752 -35.11 -9.29 24.36
CA THR A 752 -33.72 -8.93 24.64
C THR A 752 -32.70 -9.78 23.87
N ALA A 753 -33.11 -10.98 23.43
CA ALA A 753 -32.31 -11.88 22.59
C ALA A 753 -32.22 -11.43 21.13
N GLN A 754 -33.09 -10.52 20.69
CA GLN A 754 -33.12 -9.98 19.34
C GLN A 754 -32.27 -8.71 19.23
N ALA A 755 -31.78 -8.45 18.02
CA ALA A 755 -30.94 -7.30 17.73
C ALA A 755 -31.63 -5.99 18.11
N THR A 756 -30.88 -5.12 18.80
CA THR A 756 -31.26 -3.71 18.92
C THR A 756 -31.20 -3.05 17.53
N LEU A 757 -32.14 -2.18 17.21
CA LEU A 757 -32.11 -1.46 15.92
C LEU A 757 -30.86 -0.58 15.88
N VAL A 758 -30.72 0.33 16.85
CA VAL A 758 -29.56 1.22 16.92
C VAL A 758 -28.99 1.30 18.33
N GLY A 759 -27.71 0.98 18.48
CA GLY A 759 -26.90 1.33 19.65
C GLY A 759 -26.24 2.67 19.46
N TRP A 760 -26.46 3.61 20.39
CA TRP A 760 -26.00 5.00 20.31
C TRP A 760 -25.08 5.36 21.48
N GLY A 761 -23.78 5.50 21.20
CA GLY A 761 -22.74 5.73 22.21
C GLY A 761 -22.74 7.14 22.82
N ALA A 762 -22.54 7.21 24.13
CA ALA A 762 -22.27 8.45 24.87
C ALA A 762 -20.80 8.90 24.73
N GLY A 763 -20.45 10.02 25.35
CA GLY A 763 -19.09 10.60 25.33
C GLY A 763 -18.14 10.03 26.40
N ASP A 764 -18.39 8.82 26.91
CA ASP A 764 -17.63 8.20 28.02
C ASP A 764 -16.90 6.90 27.62
N ASN A 765 -16.87 6.62 26.31
CA ASN A 765 -16.28 5.44 25.68
C ASN A 765 -16.92 4.08 26.00
N LYS A 766 -18.01 4.04 26.78
CA LYS A 766 -18.54 2.77 27.32
C LYS A 766 -20.05 2.66 27.21
N THR A 767 -20.76 3.74 27.50
CA THR A 767 -22.21 3.73 27.60
C THR A 767 -22.84 3.77 26.22
N VAL A 768 -23.77 2.85 25.96
CA VAL A 768 -24.54 2.76 24.71
C VAL A 768 -26.03 2.77 25.04
N THR A 769 -26.72 3.80 24.58
CA THR A 769 -28.19 3.88 24.64
C THR A 769 -28.79 3.03 23.54
N ARG A 770 -29.81 2.23 23.86
CA ARG A 770 -30.52 1.42 22.87
C ARG A 770 -31.73 2.18 22.36
N LEU A 771 -31.83 2.33 21.05
CA LEU A 771 -33.01 2.83 20.34
C LEU A 771 -33.65 1.61 19.69
N ASP A 772 -34.61 1.02 20.40
CA ASP A 772 -35.17 -0.30 20.07
C ASP A 772 -36.36 -0.27 19.11
N SER A 773 -36.78 0.92 18.66
CA SER A 773 -37.87 1.07 17.70
C SER A 773 -37.67 2.28 16.78
N VAL A 774 -38.31 2.25 15.62
CA VAL A 774 -38.38 3.39 14.71
C VAL A 774 -38.99 4.61 15.38
N ALA A 775 -39.97 4.43 16.28
CA ALA A 775 -40.53 5.52 17.07
C ALA A 775 -39.46 6.20 17.95
N ALA A 776 -38.56 5.43 18.57
CA ALA A 776 -37.44 5.96 19.33
C ALA A 776 -36.42 6.71 18.43
N LEU A 777 -36.18 6.21 17.22
CA LEU A 777 -35.34 6.91 16.23
C LEU A 777 -35.96 8.25 15.81
N SER A 778 -37.26 8.28 15.52
CA SER A 778 -37.96 9.51 15.16
C SER A 778 -38.07 10.50 16.33
N ALA A 779 -38.20 10.02 17.57
CA ALA A 779 -38.16 10.87 18.77
C ALA A 779 -36.78 11.50 18.97
N LYS A 780 -35.71 10.75 18.67
CA LYS A 780 -34.34 11.26 18.72
C LYS A 780 -34.08 12.32 17.64
N ASN A 781 -34.59 12.09 16.43
CA ASN A 781 -34.50 13.08 15.37
C ASN A 781 -35.75 13.02 14.47
N GLY A 782 -36.57 14.06 14.56
CA GLY A 782 -37.84 14.17 13.83
C GLY A 782 -37.72 14.27 12.31
N SER A 783 -36.51 14.27 11.73
CA SER A 783 -36.28 14.13 10.29
C SER A 783 -36.02 12.69 9.84
N TRP A 784 -35.71 11.78 10.76
CA TRP A 784 -35.41 10.37 10.47
C TRP A 784 -36.71 9.60 10.23
N ARG A 785 -37.02 9.34 8.96
CA ARG A 785 -38.18 8.55 8.51
C ARG A 785 -37.72 7.14 8.21
N ASN A 786 -38.02 6.17 9.06
CA ASN A 786 -37.66 4.76 8.85
C ASN A 786 -38.92 3.90 9.00
N VAL A 787 -38.82 2.61 8.64
CA VAL A 787 -39.85 1.60 8.93
C VAL A 787 -39.22 0.41 9.62
N GLU A 788 -40.05 -0.34 10.36
CA GLU A 788 -39.64 -1.60 10.95
C GLU A 788 -40.64 -2.70 10.61
N THR A 789 -40.14 -3.92 10.46
CA THR A 789 -40.93 -5.14 10.26
C THR A 789 -41.86 -5.41 11.44
N SER A 790 -42.96 -6.13 11.23
CA SER A 790 -43.84 -6.62 12.31
C SER A 790 -43.34 -7.90 12.99
N GLY A 791 -42.03 -8.16 13.02
CA GLY A 791 -41.41 -9.38 13.54
C GLY A 791 -40.00 -9.53 12.99
N VAL A 792 -39.20 -10.47 13.51
CA VAL A 792 -37.82 -10.67 13.01
C VAL A 792 -37.87 -11.52 11.74
N LEU A 793 -37.34 -10.98 10.64
CA LEU A 793 -37.37 -11.54 9.30
C LEU A 793 -35.98 -11.53 8.65
N ASP A 794 -35.63 -12.60 7.94
CA ASP A 794 -34.49 -12.56 7.01
C ASP A 794 -34.79 -11.65 5.82
N LEU A 795 -33.73 -11.19 5.13
CA LEU A 795 -33.86 -10.25 4.00
C LEU A 795 -34.89 -10.72 2.95
N GLY A 796 -34.89 -12.01 2.60
CA GLY A 796 -35.83 -12.57 1.62
C GLY A 796 -37.31 -12.48 2.05
N ALA A 797 -37.59 -12.48 3.36
CA ALA A 797 -38.94 -12.39 3.90
C ALA A 797 -39.42 -10.94 4.09
N MET A 798 -38.56 -9.93 3.92
CA MET A 798 -38.92 -8.51 4.09
C MET A 798 -39.70 -7.93 2.91
N GLY A 799 -39.84 -8.66 1.78
CA GLY A 799 -40.33 -8.13 0.50
C GLY A 799 -41.62 -7.31 0.59
N SER A 800 -42.63 -7.77 1.34
CA SER A 800 -43.90 -7.06 1.52
C SER A 800 -43.70 -5.67 2.15
N LEU A 801 -42.89 -5.57 3.21
CA LEU A 801 -42.61 -4.31 3.89
C LEU A 801 -41.83 -3.36 2.96
N LEU A 802 -40.81 -3.87 2.27
CA LEU A 802 -39.97 -3.06 1.39
C LEU A 802 -40.80 -2.44 0.26
N ALA A 803 -41.73 -3.20 -0.32
CA ALA A 803 -42.62 -2.74 -1.39
C ALA A 803 -43.67 -1.72 -0.90
N SER A 804 -44.23 -1.90 0.30
CA SER A 804 -45.26 -0.99 0.84
C SER A 804 -44.69 0.32 1.41
N SER A 805 -43.37 0.41 1.62
CA SER A 805 -42.74 1.50 2.37
C SER A 805 -41.99 2.50 1.48
N LEU A 806 -42.25 2.53 0.17
CA LEU A 806 -41.53 3.41 -0.76
C LEU A 806 -41.70 4.91 -0.47
N GLY A 807 -42.75 5.30 0.27
CA GLY A 807 -43.01 6.69 0.68
C GLY A 807 -41.98 7.30 1.64
N ILE A 808 -41.18 6.48 2.33
CA ILE A 808 -40.11 6.96 3.23
C ILE A 808 -38.74 7.08 2.55
N VAL A 809 -38.61 6.55 1.33
CA VAL A 809 -37.34 6.47 0.61
C VAL A 809 -36.81 7.86 0.32
N SER A 810 -35.57 8.11 0.73
CA SER A 810 -34.87 9.35 0.43
C SER A 810 -34.48 9.39 -1.05
N THR A 811 -34.61 10.56 -1.68
CA THR A 811 -34.15 10.77 -3.06
C THR A 811 -32.66 10.42 -3.17
N LEU A 812 -32.29 9.68 -4.20
CA LEU A 812 -30.88 9.39 -4.47
C LEU A 812 -30.15 10.67 -4.88
N PRO A 813 -29.00 10.99 -4.25
CA PRO A 813 -28.07 11.97 -4.82
C PRO A 813 -27.72 11.58 -6.26
N SER A 814 -27.59 12.56 -7.16
CA SER A 814 -27.39 12.32 -8.60
C SER A 814 -26.16 11.48 -8.91
N ASP A 815 -25.09 11.66 -8.13
CA ASP A 815 -23.86 10.88 -8.27
C ASP A 815 -24.01 9.43 -7.78
N VAL A 816 -24.77 9.19 -6.70
CA VAL A 816 -25.10 7.83 -6.22
C VAL A 816 -26.04 7.12 -7.21
N ALA A 817 -27.03 7.84 -7.74
CA ALA A 817 -27.95 7.31 -8.76
C ALA A 817 -27.19 6.87 -10.02
N ALA A 818 -26.24 7.70 -10.48
CA ALA A 818 -25.37 7.37 -11.61
C ALA A 818 -24.52 6.11 -11.35
N LEU A 819 -23.92 5.98 -10.16
CA LEU A 819 -23.14 4.80 -9.78
C LEU A 819 -23.97 3.51 -9.79
N LEU A 820 -25.25 3.59 -9.40
CA LEU A 820 -26.17 2.46 -9.38
C LEU A 820 -26.82 2.18 -10.75
N GLY A 821 -26.60 3.03 -11.76
CA GLY A 821 -27.30 2.94 -13.03
C GLY A 821 -28.81 3.19 -12.91
N GLN A 822 -29.23 4.03 -11.96
CA GLN A 822 -30.64 4.31 -11.65
C GLN A 822 -30.96 5.81 -11.84
N PRO A 823 -32.20 6.18 -12.16
CA PRO A 823 -32.62 7.58 -12.13
C PRO A 823 -32.72 8.10 -10.70
N VAL A 824 -32.54 9.41 -10.48
CA VAL A 824 -32.72 10.05 -9.15
C VAL A 824 -34.13 9.88 -8.57
N THR A 825 -35.11 9.60 -9.44
CA THR A 825 -36.51 9.32 -9.08
C THR A 825 -36.72 7.87 -8.66
N ALA A 826 -35.73 6.98 -8.78
CA ALA A 826 -35.85 5.60 -8.33
C ALA A 826 -36.22 5.56 -6.84
N ARG A 827 -37.14 4.66 -6.48
CA ARG A 827 -37.59 4.43 -5.10
C ARG A 827 -37.44 2.96 -4.78
N ARG A 828 -36.50 2.65 -3.89
CA ARG A 828 -36.25 1.29 -3.42
C ARG A 828 -35.62 1.33 -2.04
N ILE A 829 -35.91 0.31 -1.23
CA ILE A 829 -35.21 0.01 0.02
C ILE A 829 -34.44 -1.30 -0.18
N GLY A 830 -33.17 -1.33 0.21
CA GLY A 830 -32.25 -2.44 -0.09
C GLY A 830 -31.59 -2.33 -1.46
N ALA A 831 -30.77 -3.34 -1.78
CA ALA A 831 -30.06 -3.47 -3.06
C ALA A 831 -31.02 -3.55 -4.25
N PHE A 832 -30.60 -2.96 -5.38
CA PHE A 832 -31.34 -2.91 -6.65
C PHE A 832 -31.41 -4.27 -7.36
#